data_AF-A0A8G2CHE7-F1
#
_entry.id   AF-A0A8G2CHE7-F1
#
_cell.length_a   1.000
_cell.length_b   1.000
_cell.length_c   1.000
_cell.angle_alpha   90.00
_cell.angle_beta   90.00
_cell.angle_gamma   90.00
#
_symmetry.space_group_name_H-M   'P 1'
#
loop_
_entity.id
_entity.type
_entity.pdbx_description
1 polymer ?
#
loop_
_entity_poly.entity_id
_entity_poly.type
_entity_poly.pdbx_seq_one_letter_code
_entity_poly.pdbx_strand_id
1 'polypeptide(L)'
;MTATNLNDNLTMLTPDQQAIINFESNANPNLAPANPSFNTYLLGSAEIQTPQATLQAGTTITYAFSPGAYTAAQQADIEQAMAAWSGVCNVTWVYQPNYAANPTTGLSTTADLSLINMNNNPNGEFEQTTQSVPTRQSGVYQSTQEEIVTDLGGSYGTLGDYATGGYGQGAILHELGHVLGLGHTGAYNGGGADAAQTNAYDTRTWSVMSYVDPNDPAAKYYAQSATPGADYNGNVGTGPMGLDIYAVQRLYGAPTSTMFAGGQVFGFNSNITYTTPAGTTAAVEMYNFAVNTNPIITLYDYGAGNTLDLSGYSSNDTVNLNPGSFSSVNGYVDNIFIEYGTAIDRLIAGSGNDVIFVNGQADTIIGGAGNDIVTFADPLADYSFTRSGGSLDVTGFGVTDTLTGVTTLQFSDRSVLAANLACFAATTRIATQAGPVAVEHLAVGDQVVLATGGRMPIVWIGRRVVDLAHHPAPDLVQPIRIEPGALADGIPARPLLVSPDHALFCAGHLIPAKALTNGTTIRQIERASITYYHIELPRHAVLLAEATPAESYLDTGNRTGFSNASGPIALHPAFAQQRREQTGCAPFAEAGPVVEAVRTRLLARAGIVTTADPGLAIRHTGGAAIIASRSAIPGHLTPDPRDRRRLGVKIASLSVGGTPIPLDHPALSQGWHAPEPDGRWTDGNACVPAELLAGGRLEIGLAATVEYPVLDISQEIRGRTSFL
;
A
#
# COMPACT_ATOMS: atom_id res chain seq x y z
N MET A 1 1.91 -19.93 12.51
CA MET A 1 1.35 -20.60 11.32
C MET A 1 2.41 -21.57 10.82
N THR A 2 2.05 -22.78 10.40
CA THR A 2 2.98 -23.68 9.68
C THR A 2 3.13 -23.15 8.25
N ALA A 3 4.35 -23.11 7.71
CA ALA A 3 4.57 -22.73 6.32
C ALA A 3 3.68 -23.58 5.41
N THR A 4 2.82 -22.94 4.61
CA THR A 4 2.02 -23.65 3.61
C THR A 4 2.91 -23.86 2.40
N ASN A 5 3.08 -25.11 1.97
CA ASN A 5 3.98 -25.43 0.86
C ASN A 5 3.36 -24.94 -0.45
N LEU A 6 4.05 -24.03 -1.18
CA LEU A 6 3.58 -23.57 -2.48
C LEU A 6 3.47 -24.76 -3.46
N ASN A 7 4.36 -25.75 -3.32
CA ASN A 7 4.34 -26.96 -4.13
C ASN A 7 3.03 -27.77 -3.99
N ASP A 8 2.33 -27.72 -2.86
CA ASP A 8 1.09 -28.47 -2.69
C ASP A 8 -0.08 -27.84 -3.47
N ASN A 9 0.11 -26.65 -4.03
CA ASN A 9 -0.91 -25.91 -4.74
C ASN A 9 -0.48 -25.49 -6.16
N LEU A 10 -0.06 -26.47 -6.98
CA LEU A 10 0.29 -26.27 -8.39
C LEU A 10 -0.85 -25.69 -9.24
N THR A 11 -2.08 -25.66 -8.72
CA THR A 11 -3.22 -25.05 -9.42
C THR A 11 -3.07 -23.53 -9.59
N MET A 12 -2.15 -22.91 -8.84
CA MET A 12 -1.78 -21.50 -9.00
C MET A 12 -0.89 -21.25 -10.23
N LEU A 13 -0.28 -22.31 -10.79
CA LEU A 13 0.59 -22.23 -11.96
C LEU A 13 -0.13 -22.69 -13.23
N THR A 14 0.14 -22.02 -14.34
CA THR A 14 -0.27 -22.45 -15.68
C THR A 14 0.44 -23.76 -16.09
N PRO A 15 -0.09 -24.53 -17.05
CA PRO A 15 0.57 -25.73 -17.56
C PRO A 15 2.00 -25.49 -18.06
N ASP A 16 2.26 -24.33 -18.67
CA ASP A 16 3.58 -23.98 -19.20
C ASP A 16 4.57 -23.64 -18.06
N GLN A 17 4.14 -22.94 -17.01
CA GLN A 17 4.95 -22.74 -15.79
C GLN A 17 5.26 -24.07 -15.11
N GLN A 18 4.27 -24.97 -15.03
CA GLN A 18 4.47 -26.30 -14.47
C GLN A 18 5.47 -27.13 -15.32
N ALA A 19 5.53 -26.91 -16.63
CA ALA A 19 6.46 -27.62 -17.50
C ALA A 19 7.93 -27.27 -17.19
N ILE A 20 8.22 -26.00 -16.84
CA ILE A 20 9.57 -25.56 -16.45
C ILE A 20 10.03 -26.30 -15.19
N ILE A 21 9.27 -26.19 -14.10
CA ILE A 21 9.62 -26.79 -12.80
C ILE A 21 9.66 -28.33 -12.85
N ASN A 22 8.98 -28.95 -13.82
CA ASN A 22 9.04 -30.40 -14.02
C ASN A 22 10.30 -30.83 -14.78
N PHE A 23 10.79 -30.00 -15.72
CA PHE A 23 12.05 -30.27 -16.42
C PHE A 23 13.23 -30.34 -15.44
N GLU A 24 13.19 -29.51 -14.40
CA GLU A 24 14.16 -29.50 -13.31
C GLU A 24 14.22 -30.82 -12.50
N SER A 25 13.08 -31.51 -12.33
CA SER A 25 13.04 -32.83 -11.66
C SER A 25 13.65 -33.98 -12.49
N ASN A 26 13.85 -33.76 -13.79
CA ASN A 26 14.49 -34.68 -14.72
C ASN A 26 15.89 -34.13 -15.08
N ALA A 27 16.84 -34.24 -14.14
CA ALA A 27 18.20 -33.71 -14.26
C ALA A 27 18.82 -33.78 -15.68
N ASN A 28 19.49 -32.68 -16.05
CA ASN A 28 20.33 -32.41 -17.23
C ASN A 28 20.57 -33.59 -18.21
N PRO A 29 19.98 -33.59 -19.42
CA PRO A 29 20.20 -34.64 -20.42
C PRO A 29 21.61 -34.66 -21.06
N ASN A 30 22.50 -33.71 -20.76
CA ASN A 30 23.80 -33.56 -21.41
C ASN A 30 25.03 -33.55 -20.47
N LEU A 31 24.90 -33.94 -19.19
CA LEU A 31 26.04 -34.55 -18.49
C LEU A 31 26.23 -35.96 -19.08
N ALA A 32 26.82 -36.05 -20.27
CA ALA A 32 27.21 -37.33 -20.86
C ALA A 32 28.14 -38.05 -19.87
N PRO A 33 27.72 -39.17 -19.27
CA PRO A 33 28.55 -39.88 -18.32
C PRO A 33 29.68 -40.55 -19.09
N ALA A 34 30.89 -40.49 -18.56
CA ALA A 34 32.00 -41.34 -18.99
C ALA A 34 31.76 -42.84 -18.68
N ASN A 35 30.50 -43.29 -18.51
CA ASN A 35 30.15 -44.66 -18.16
C ASN A 35 28.90 -45.17 -18.92
N PRO A 36 29.04 -46.12 -19.87
CA PRO A 36 27.97 -46.55 -20.77
C PRO A 36 26.85 -47.42 -20.15
N SER A 37 26.78 -47.53 -18.82
CA SER A 37 25.77 -48.36 -18.12
C SER A 37 24.49 -47.62 -17.71
N PHE A 38 24.34 -46.32 -18.00
CA PHE A 38 23.17 -45.51 -17.61
C PHE A 38 22.01 -45.49 -18.64
N ASN A 39 22.14 -46.21 -19.76
CA ASN A 39 21.25 -46.10 -20.92
C ASN A 39 19.86 -46.76 -20.77
N THR A 40 19.45 -47.19 -19.58
CA THR A 40 18.25 -48.03 -19.40
C THR A 40 17.18 -47.50 -18.45
N TYR A 41 17.34 -46.34 -17.81
CA TYR A 41 16.38 -45.90 -16.79
C TYR A 41 15.64 -44.57 -17.03
N LEU A 42 15.97 -43.75 -18.04
CA LEU A 42 15.35 -42.41 -18.18
C LEU A 42 14.78 -42.04 -19.56
N LEU A 43 14.91 -42.86 -20.60
CA LEU A 43 14.36 -42.56 -21.93
C LEU A 43 13.22 -43.51 -22.34
N GLY A 44 12.54 -44.12 -21.37
CA GLY A 44 11.76 -45.32 -21.61
C GLY A 44 10.36 -45.40 -20.99
N SER A 45 9.71 -44.32 -20.56
CA SER A 45 8.26 -44.33 -20.37
C SER A 45 7.72 -42.92 -20.09
N ALA A 46 6.59 -42.61 -20.70
CA ALA A 46 5.70 -41.51 -20.34
C ALA A 46 4.99 -41.80 -19.01
N GLU A 47 5.73 -42.18 -17.98
CA GLU A 47 5.23 -42.22 -16.61
C GLU A 47 5.66 -40.93 -15.92
N ILE A 48 4.67 -40.07 -15.71
CA ILE A 48 4.69 -39.05 -14.65
C ILE A 48 5.18 -39.78 -13.40
N GLN A 49 6.42 -39.56 -12.98
CA GLN A 49 6.80 -39.98 -11.64
C GLN A 49 5.87 -39.22 -10.71
N THR A 50 4.99 -39.97 -10.03
CA THR A 50 4.24 -39.47 -8.89
C THR A 50 5.23 -38.76 -7.96
N PRO A 51 4.87 -37.60 -7.38
CA PRO A 51 5.74 -36.94 -6.41
C PRO A 51 6.16 -38.00 -5.40
N GLN A 52 7.47 -38.29 -5.30
CA GLN A 52 7.90 -39.28 -4.34
C GLN A 52 7.42 -38.82 -2.96
N ALA A 53 6.48 -39.58 -2.42
CA ALA A 53 6.01 -39.42 -1.07
C ALA A 53 7.25 -39.47 -0.17
N THR A 54 7.51 -38.39 0.56
CA THR A 54 8.63 -38.17 1.50
C THR A 54 9.99 -37.89 0.86
N LEU A 55 10.17 -36.66 0.34
CA LEU A 55 11.50 -36.03 0.34
C LEU A 55 11.78 -35.52 1.76
N GLN A 56 12.96 -35.85 2.30
CA GLN A 56 13.25 -35.67 3.73
C GLN A 56 13.30 -34.18 4.10
N ALA A 57 12.33 -33.76 4.91
CA ALA A 57 12.43 -32.53 5.67
C ALA A 57 13.75 -32.50 6.46
N GLY A 58 14.52 -31.41 6.33
CA GLY A 58 15.74 -31.16 7.12
C GLY A 58 17.05 -31.59 6.45
N THR A 59 17.20 -31.38 5.13
CA THR A 59 18.47 -31.68 4.45
C THR A 59 19.56 -30.72 4.90
N THR A 60 20.70 -31.25 5.34
CA THR A 60 21.89 -30.46 5.71
C THR A 60 22.96 -30.62 4.64
N ILE A 61 23.48 -29.51 4.13
CA ILE A 61 24.60 -29.46 3.18
C ILE A 61 25.77 -28.77 3.86
N THR A 62 26.90 -29.46 3.95
CA THR A 62 28.14 -28.90 4.49
C THR A 62 28.94 -28.21 3.39
N TYR A 63 29.52 -27.05 3.68
CA TYR A 63 30.36 -26.33 2.71
C TYR A 63 31.67 -25.86 3.33
N ALA A 64 32.71 -25.71 2.51
CA ALA A 64 33.98 -25.16 2.94
C ALA A 64 34.61 -24.30 1.85
N PHE A 65 35.17 -23.16 2.25
CA PHE A 65 35.98 -22.29 1.38
C PHE A 65 37.40 -22.83 1.27
N SER A 66 37.93 -22.90 0.04
CA SER A 66 39.33 -23.26 -0.12
C SER A 66 40.25 -22.21 0.53
N PRO A 67 41.39 -22.63 1.13
CA PRO A 67 42.21 -21.72 1.93
C PRO A 67 42.71 -20.52 1.12
N GLY A 68 42.39 -19.30 1.61
CA GLY A 68 42.84 -18.04 1.01
C GLY A 68 42.13 -17.64 -0.29
N ALA A 69 41.08 -18.36 -0.70
CA ALA A 69 40.36 -18.10 -1.94
C ALA A 69 39.41 -16.89 -1.87
N TYR A 70 38.79 -16.66 -0.71
CA TYR A 70 37.78 -15.61 -0.53
C TYR A 70 38.14 -14.69 0.65
N THR A 71 37.90 -13.40 0.47
CA THR A 71 37.89 -12.41 1.56
C THR A 71 36.68 -12.64 2.47
N ALA A 72 36.72 -12.12 3.70
CA ALA A 72 35.59 -12.22 4.63
C ALA A 72 34.28 -11.60 4.07
N ALA A 73 34.38 -10.52 3.28
CA ALA A 73 33.22 -9.91 2.63
C ALA A 73 32.62 -10.85 1.57
N GLN A 74 33.46 -11.44 0.73
CA GLN A 74 32.99 -12.40 -0.29
C GLN A 74 32.41 -13.68 0.33
N GLN A 75 32.94 -14.14 1.45
CA GLN A 75 32.35 -15.25 2.21
C GLN A 75 30.95 -14.87 2.71
N ALA A 76 30.79 -13.67 3.27
CA ALA A 76 29.49 -13.17 3.70
C ALA A 76 28.49 -13.05 2.54
N ASP A 77 28.90 -12.60 1.36
CA ASP A 77 28.05 -12.52 0.16
C ASP A 77 27.56 -13.91 -0.29
N ILE A 78 28.42 -14.93 -0.23
CA ILE A 78 28.02 -16.31 -0.56
C ILE A 78 27.09 -16.87 0.51
N GLU A 79 27.39 -16.62 1.78
CA GLU A 79 26.57 -17.06 2.91
C GLU A 79 25.16 -16.44 2.92
N GLN A 80 25.02 -15.18 2.50
CA GLN A 80 23.69 -14.57 2.35
C GLN A 80 22.88 -15.22 1.22
N ALA A 81 23.54 -15.63 0.12
CA ALA A 81 22.90 -16.35 -0.99
C ALA A 81 22.40 -17.73 -0.54
N MET A 82 23.22 -18.45 0.23
CA MET A 82 22.84 -19.69 0.90
C MET A 82 21.64 -19.49 1.84
N ALA A 83 21.66 -18.41 2.64
CA ALA A 83 20.56 -18.06 3.53
C ALA A 83 19.27 -17.75 2.77
N ALA A 84 19.34 -17.09 1.61
CA ALA A 84 18.18 -16.83 0.77
C ALA A 84 17.51 -18.14 0.30
N TRP A 85 18.30 -19.14 -0.14
CA TRP A 85 17.78 -20.47 -0.46
C TRP A 85 17.17 -21.18 0.76
N SER A 86 17.85 -21.17 1.91
CA SER A 86 17.31 -21.72 3.17
C SER A 86 16.06 -20.99 3.69
N GLY A 87 15.87 -19.73 3.30
CA GLY A 87 14.68 -18.96 3.60
C GLY A 87 13.46 -19.50 2.86
N VAL A 88 13.64 -20.04 1.66
CA VAL A 88 12.53 -20.47 0.78
C VAL A 88 12.34 -21.99 0.72
N CYS A 89 13.26 -22.79 1.25
CA CYS A 89 13.15 -24.26 1.28
C CYS A 89 13.76 -24.88 2.55
N ASN A 90 13.51 -26.17 2.76
CA ASN A 90 13.99 -26.88 3.96
C ASN A 90 15.43 -27.43 3.85
N VAL A 91 16.37 -26.55 3.50
CA VAL A 91 17.81 -26.85 3.44
C VAL A 91 18.55 -26.04 4.49
N THR A 92 19.51 -26.67 5.18
CA THR A 92 20.41 -26.01 6.13
C THR A 92 21.86 -26.11 5.64
N TRP A 93 22.54 -24.96 5.55
CA TRP A 93 23.96 -24.90 5.20
C TRP A 93 24.83 -24.89 6.45
N VAL A 94 25.86 -25.72 6.48
CA VAL A 94 26.78 -25.83 7.63
C VAL A 94 28.21 -25.61 7.19
N TYR A 95 28.81 -24.52 7.67
CA TYR A 95 30.21 -24.21 7.40
C TYR A 95 31.15 -25.20 8.08
N GLN A 96 32.12 -25.71 7.32
CA GLN A 96 33.20 -26.56 7.79
C GLN A 96 34.54 -25.81 7.69
N PRO A 97 35.07 -25.27 8.82
CA PRO A 97 36.27 -24.43 8.78
C PRO A 97 37.56 -25.21 8.50
N ASN A 98 37.55 -26.54 8.66
CA ASN A 98 38.72 -27.39 8.53
C ASN A 98 38.85 -27.95 7.10
N TYR A 99 39.08 -27.08 6.10
CA TYR A 99 39.24 -27.50 4.71
C TYR A 99 40.41 -28.47 4.56
N ALA A 100 40.12 -29.75 4.34
CA ALA A 100 41.11 -30.78 4.03
C ALA A 100 41.04 -31.11 2.53
N ALA A 101 42.01 -30.63 1.75
CA ALA A 101 42.04 -30.87 0.31
C ALA A 101 42.39 -32.34 -0.01
N ASN A 102 41.61 -32.95 -0.89
CA ASN A 102 41.95 -34.21 -1.53
C ASN A 102 43.22 -33.98 -2.39
N PRO A 103 44.31 -34.74 -2.20
CA PRO A 103 45.56 -34.51 -2.91
C PRO A 103 45.46 -34.71 -4.43
N THR A 104 44.42 -35.40 -4.92
CA THR A 104 44.21 -35.65 -6.35
C THR A 104 43.31 -34.61 -6.99
N THR A 105 42.24 -34.19 -6.30
CA THR A 105 41.20 -33.34 -6.88
C THR A 105 41.26 -31.90 -6.39
N GLY A 106 41.98 -31.62 -5.29
CA GLY A 106 42.00 -30.31 -4.64
C GLY A 106 40.78 -29.99 -3.78
N LEU A 107 39.69 -30.78 -3.92
CA LEU A 107 38.41 -30.55 -3.26
C LEU A 107 38.39 -30.94 -1.77
N SER A 108 37.53 -30.32 -0.99
CA SER A 108 37.32 -30.62 0.43
C SER A 108 36.89 -32.06 0.65
N THR A 109 37.60 -32.82 1.47
CA THR A 109 37.16 -34.14 1.96
C THR A 109 36.27 -34.05 3.20
N THR A 110 36.03 -32.84 3.69
CA THR A 110 35.34 -32.54 4.96
C THR A 110 34.00 -31.84 4.78
N ALA A 111 33.65 -31.48 3.55
CA ALA A 111 32.41 -30.79 3.21
C ALA A 111 31.82 -31.37 1.91
N ASP A 112 30.51 -31.27 1.76
CA ASP A 112 29.78 -31.70 0.55
C ASP A 112 30.08 -30.75 -0.62
N LEU A 113 30.12 -29.44 -0.34
CA LEU A 113 30.41 -28.37 -1.29
C LEU A 113 31.78 -27.71 -1.03
N SER A 114 32.62 -27.67 -2.05
CA SER A 114 33.87 -26.89 -2.08
C SER A 114 33.65 -25.57 -2.82
N LEU A 115 33.89 -24.45 -2.14
CA LEU A 115 33.87 -23.12 -2.75
C LEU A 115 35.30 -22.75 -3.12
N ILE A 116 35.58 -22.60 -4.41
CA ILE A 116 36.93 -22.37 -4.95
C ILE A 116 36.94 -21.07 -5.75
N ASN A 117 37.98 -20.25 -5.57
CA ASN A 117 38.20 -19.05 -6.35
C ASN A 117 39.47 -19.23 -7.18
N MET A 118 39.33 -19.26 -8.50
CA MET A 118 40.43 -19.30 -9.44
C MET A 118 40.67 -17.90 -10.01
N ASN A 119 41.14 -16.95 -9.19
CA ASN A 119 41.49 -15.60 -9.66
C ASN A 119 42.39 -15.70 -10.90
N ASN A 120 41.86 -15.36 -12.08
CA ASN A 120 42.42 -15.55 -13.44
C ASN A 120 42.10 -16.90 -14.14
N ASN A 121 40.82 -17.26 -14.26
CA ASN A 121 40.42 -18.20 -15.31
C ASN A 121 40.53 -17.44 -16.66
N PRO A 122 41.36 -17.86 -17.64
CA PRO A 122 41.46 -17.17 -18.92
C PRO A 122 40.14 -17.14 -19.72
N ASN A 123 39.12 -17.91 -19.31
CA ASN A 123 37.78 -17.90 -19.89
C ASN A 123 36.80 -16.96 -19.15
N GLY A 124 37.10 -16.54 -17.92
CA GLY A 124 36.29 -15.61 -17.12
C GLY A 124 35.07 -16.19 -16.39
N GLU A 125 34.75 -17.47 -16.53
CA GLU A 125 33.41 -17.99 -16.20
C GLU A 125 33.19 -18.34 -14.69
N PHE A 126 31.95 -18.14 -14.21
CA PHE A 126 31.42 -18.85 -13.02
C PHE A 126 30.92 -20.21 -13.50
N GLU A 127 31.41 -21.30 -12.92
CA GLU A 127 31.04 -22.66 -13.35
C GLU A 127 30.89 -23.60 -12.13
N GLN A 128 29.80 -24.36 -12.08
CA GLN A 128 29.76 -25.62 -11.33
C GLN A 128 30.37 -26.74 -12.18
N THR A 129 31.48 -27.33 -11.71
CA THR A 129 32.09 -28.50 -12.36
C THR A 129 31.91 -29.74 -11.50
N THR A 130 30.91 -30.58 -11.80
CA THR A 130 30.77 -31.87 -11.12
C THR A 130 31.83 -32.87 -11.58
N GLN A 131 32.60 -33.46 -10.66
CA GLN A 131 33.36 -34.69 -10.93
C GLN A 131 32.51 -35.97 -10.83
N SER A 132 31.31 -35.91 -10.25
CA SER A 132 30.37 -37.04 -10.17
C SER A 132 28.92 -36.54 -10.08
N VAL A 133 28.03 -37.10 -10.90
CA VAL A 133 26.57 -36.83 -10.89
C VAL A 133 25.97 -37.15 -9.50
N PRO A 134 25.00 -36.38 -8.98
CA PRO A 134 24.30 -36.72 -7.75
C PRO A 134 23.60 -38.08 -7.88
N THR A 135 23.95 -39.05 -7.04
CA THR A 135 23.18 -40.30 -6.93
C THR A 135 22.33 -40.26 -5.67
N ARG A 136 21.00 -40.28 -5.84
CA ARG A 136 20.07 -40.57 -4.74
C ARG A 136 20.11 -42.06 -4.41
N GLN A 137 20.78 -42.43 -3.32
CA GLN A 137 20.59 -43.74 -2.71
C GLN A 137 20.17 -43.57 -1.25
N SER A 138 18.93 -44.01 -0.97
CA SER A 138 18.41 -44.21 0.40
C SER A 138 18.43 -42.97 1.31
N GLY A 139 17.77 -41.89 0.89
CA GLY A 139 17.33 -40.82 1.80
C GLY A 139 18.42 -39.87 2.30
N VAL A 140 19.61 -39.85 1.69
CA VAL A 140 20.68 -38.88 1.96
C VAL A 140 21.20 -38.37 0.61
N TYR A 141 21.33 -37.05 0.44
CA TYR A 141 22.09 -36.45 -0.66
C TYR A 141 23.56 -36.80 -0.43
N GLN A 142 24.12 -37.64 -1.29
CA GLN A 142 25.57 -37.86 -1.36
C GLN A 142 26.00 -37.56 -2.80
N SER A 143 26.41 -36.32 -3.07
CA SER A 143 27.43 -36.12 -4.09
C SER A 143 28.78 -36.36 -3.43
N THR A 144 29.69 -36.99 -4.17
CA THR A 144 31.09 -37.09 -3.75
C THR A 144 31.79 -35.87 -4.31
N GLN A 145 31.77 -34.77 -3.53
CA GLN A 145 32.46 -33.49 -3.76
C GLN A 145 31.92 -32.65 -4.93
N GLU A 146 31.02 -31.71 -4.63
CA GLU A 146 30.65 -30.62 -5.55
C GLU A 146 31.60 -29.44 -5.44
N GLU A 147 31.77 -28.70 -6.54
CA GLU A 147 32.61 -27.50 -6.60
C GLU A 147 31.84 -26.37 -7.28
N ILE A 148 31.93 -25.17 -6.70
CA ILE A 148 31.64 -23.92 -7.39
C ILE A 148 32.96 -23.19 -7.58
N VAL A 149 33.27 -22.88 -8.83
CA VAL A 149 34.41 -22.07 -9.21
C VAL A 149 33.94 -20.67 -9.52
N THR A 150 34.57 -19.68 -8.87
CA THR A 150 34.35 -18.26 -9.17
C THR A 150 35.58 -17.62 -9.80
N ASP A 151 35.37 -16.71 -10.76
CA ASP A 151 36.39 -15.77 -11.24
C ASP A 151 35.99 -14.33 -10.91
N LEU A 152 36.57 -13.81 -9.84
CA LEU A 152 36.27 -12.47 -9.31
C LEU A 152 37.17 -11.36 -9.90
N GLY A 153 38.05 -11.70 -10.85
CA GLY A 153 38.97 -10.77 -11.52
C GLY A 153 38.52 -10.31 -12.91
N GLY A 154 37.44 -10.88 -13.46
CA GLY A 154 36.96 -10.68 -14.84
C GLY A 154 35.76 -9.73 -14.99
N SER A 155 35.07 -9.81 -16.14
CA SER A 155 33.92 -8.98 -16.53
C SER A 155 32.64 -9.15 -15.70
N TYR A 156 32.65 -10.05 -14.71
CA TYR A 156 31.46 -10.51 -13.98
C TYR A 156 31.21 -9.81 -12.64
N GLY A 157 32.09 -8.87 -12.25
CA GLY A 157 31.91 -8.02 -11.06
C GLY A 157 32.21 -8.72 -9.73
N THR A 158 31.97 -8.02 -8.62
CA THR A 158 32.15 -8.57 -7.26
C THR A 158 30.84 -9.14 -6.72
N LEU A 159 30.91 -10.21 -5.93
CA LEU A 159 29.75 -10.97 -5.41
C LEU A 159 28.69 -10.13 -4.68
N GLY A 160 29.08 -9.03 -4.02
CA GLY A 160 28.17 -8.10 -3.33
C GLY A 160 27.90 -6.78 -4.05
N ASP A 161 28.23 -6.64 -5.35
CA ASP A 161 27.94 -5.41 -6.11
C ASP A 161 26.56 -5.44 -6.76
N TYR A 162 25.62 -4.80 -6.08
CA TYR A 162 24.26 -4.55 -6.57
C TYR A 162 24.14 -3.28 -7.42
N ALA A 163 25.13 -2.39 -7.36
CA ALA A 163 25.10 -1.09 -8.03
C ALA A 163 25.46 -1.20 -9.52
N THR A 164 26.31 -2.17 -9.89
CA THR A 164 26.67 -2.46 -11.28
C THR A 164 25.98 -3.72 -11.82
N GLY A 165 24.70 -3.86 -11.51
CA GLY A 165 23.80 -4.84 -12.15
C GLY A 165 23.71 -6.22 -11.52
N GLY A 166 24.34 -6.45 -10.36
CA GLY A 166 24.05 -7.61 -9.51
C GLY A 166 24.52 -8.95 -10.05
N TYR A 167 25.31 -8.98 -11.14
CA TYR A 167 25.65 -10.22 -11.84
C TYR A 167 26.38 -11.23 -10.95
N GLY A 168 27.37 -10.80 -10.17
CA GLY A 168 28.08 -11.69 -9.25
C GLY A 168 27.15 -12.37 -8.24
N GLN A 169 26.17 -11.63 -7.71
CA GLN A 169 25.16 -12.16 -6.78
C GLN A 169 24.18 -13.12 -7.49
N GLY A 170 23.74 -12.78 -8.71
CA GLY A 170 22.88 -13.65 -9.51
C GLY A 170 23.57 -14.96 -9.91
N ALA A 171 24.86 -14.88 -10.28
CA ALA A 171 25.67 -16.04 -10.64
C ALA A 171 25.87 -17.00 -9.45
N ILE A 172 26.19 -16.49 -8.26
CA ILE A 172 26.30 -17.39 -7.09
C ILE A 172 24.96 -18.04 -6.73
N LEU A 173 23.84 -17.32 -6.87
CA LEU A 173 22.51 -17.89 -6.66
C LEU A 173 22.19 -18.99 -7.66
N HIS A 174 22.55 -18.79 -8.93
CA HIS A 174 22.42 -19.75 -10.01
C HIS A 174 23.19 -21.05 -9.71
N GLU A 175 24.48 -20.94 -9.39
CA GLU A 175 25.30 -22.13 -9.08
C GLU A 175 24.83 -22.86 -7.82
N LEU A 176 24.38 -22.13 -6.79
CA LEU A 176 23.74 -22.75 -5.63
C LEU A 176 22.42 -23.45 -6.00
N GLY A 177 21.68 -22.94 -6.98
CA GLY A 177 20.53 -23.63 -7.57
C GLY A 177 20.91 -25.00 -8.15
N HIS A 178 22.02 -25.08 -8.89
CA HIS A 178 22.56 -26.36 -9.38
C HIS A 178 22.96 -27.32 -8.25
N VAL A 179 23.59 -26.83 -7.18
CA VAL A 179 23.89 -27.63 -5.98
C VAL A 179 22.62 -28.20 -5.35
N LEU A 180 21.53 -27.42 -5.37
CA LEU A 180 20.22 -27.85 -4.89
C LEU A 180 19.51 -28.79 -5.88
N GLY A 181 20.06 -29.03 -7.07
CA GLY A 181 19.53 -29.95 -8.07
C GLY A 181 18.62 -29.28 -9.10
N LEU A 182 18.60 -27.95 -9.18
CA LEU A 182 17.87 -27.23 -10.22
C LEU A 182 18.67 -27.27 -11.53
N GLY A 183 17.99 -27.54 -12.64
CA GLY A 183 18.58 -27.43 -13.98
C GLY A 183 18.32 -26.05 -14.58
N HIS A 184 18.94 -25.77 -15.74
CA HIS A 184 18.47 -24.67 -16.57
C HIS A 184 17.00 -24.90 -16.99
N THR A 185 16.28 -23.80 -17.20
CA THR A 185 14.87 -23.78 -17.62
C THR A 185 14.65 -24.31 -19.06
N GLY A 186 15.73 -24.55 -19.80
CA GLY A 186 15.74 -25.23 -21.10
C GLY A 186 16.97 -26.12 -21.29
N ALA A 187 16.99 -26.87 -22.39
CA ALA A 187 18.06 -27.82 -22.70
C ALA A 187 19.28 -27.14 -23.36
N TYR A 188 19.93 -26.22 -22.64
CA TYR A 188 21.12 -25.47 -23.07
C TYR A 188 22.14 -25.38 -21.93
N ASN A 189 23.43 -25.17 -22.23
CA ASN A 189 24.53 -25.06 -21.25
C ASN A 189 25.53 -23.95 -21.66
N GLY A 190 25.04 -22.79 -22.10
CA GLY A 190 25.86 -21.69 -22.61
C GLY A 190 25.14 -20.88 -23.68
N GLY A 191 25.89 -20.38 -24.67
CA GLY A 191 25.32 -19.60 -25.78
C GLY A 191 24.24 -20.35 -26.58
N GLY A 192 23.29 -19.59 -27.15
CA GLY A 192 22.18 -20.13 -27.95
C GLY A 192 20.90 -20.47 -27.18
N ALA A 193 20.81 -20.07 -25.90
CA ALA A 193 19.62 -20.24 -25.06
C ALA A 193 18.36 -19.67 -25.73
N ASP A 194 18.45 -18.51 -26.37
CA ASP A 194 17.35 -17.82 -27.06
C ASP A 194 16.63 -18.71 -28.08
N ALA A 195 17.39 -19.52 -28.83
CA ALA A 195 16.86 -20.45 -29.82
C ALA A 195 16.39 -21.78 -29.18
N ALA A 196 17.02 -22.18 -28.08
CA ALA A 196 16.75 -23.40 -27.34
C ALA A 196 15.60 -23.27 -26.32
N GLN A 197 15.08 -22.06 -26.13
CA GLN A 197 13.97 -21.76 -25.22
C GLN A 197 12.81 -22.74 -25.44
N THR A 198 12.24 -23.23 -24.34
CA THR A 198 11.21 -24.27 -24.37
C THR A 198 9.79 -23.71 -24.35
N ASN A 199 9.56 -22.61 -23.62
CA ASN A 199 8.30 -21.86 -23.58
C ASN A 199 8.53 -20.39 -23.14
N ALA A 200 7.46 -19.59 -23.05
CA ALA A 200 7.53 -18.16 -22.75
C ALA A 200 7.90 -17.78 -21.30
N TYR A 201 7.94 -18.74 -20.39
CA TYR A 201 8.35 -18.54 -18.99
C TYR A 201 9.83 -18.86 -18.76
N ASP A 202 10.53 -19.41 -19.76
CA ASP A 202 11.98 -19.65 -19.74
C ASP A 202 12.70 -18.32 -19.96
N THR A 203 12.72 -17.48 -18.94
CA THR A 203 13.38 -16.16 -18.93
C THR A 203 13.88 -15.83 -17.54
N ARG A 204 14.84 -14.91 -17.45
CA ARG A 204 15.39 -14.41 -16.17
C ARG A 204 14.36 -13.74 -15.26
N THR A 205 13.20 -13.34 -15.78
CA THR A 205 12.07 -12.83 -14.99
C THR A 205 11.48 -13.89 -14.05
N TRP A 206 11.50 -15.16 -14.47
CA TRP A 206 10.81 -16.24 -13.76
C TRP A 206 11.78 -17.18 -13.03
N SER A 207 13.03 -17.26 -13.47
CA SER A 207 14.04 -18.16 -12.90
C SER A 207 15.44 -17.57 -13.06
N VAL A 208 16.23 -17.57 -11.98
CA VAL A 208 17.67 -17.26 -12.03
C VAL A 208 18.44 -18.33 -12.82
N MET A 209 17.84 -19.50 -13.04
CA MET A 209 18.39 -20.60 -13.84
C MET A 209 18.26 -20.39 -15.36
N SER A 210 17.58 -19.33 -15.81
CA SER A 210 17.45 -19.02 -17.23
C SER A 210 18.60 -18.15 -17.75
N TYR A 211 18.97 -18.35 -19.02
CA TYR A 211 19.92 -17.49 -19.73
C TYR A 211 19.24 -16.51 -20.69
N VAL A 212 17.92 -16.58 -20.83
CA VAL A 212 17.16 -15.76 -21.78
C VAL A 212 16.72 -14.48 -21.09
N ASP A 213 17.14 -13.34 -21.64
CA ASP A 213 16.66 -12.03 -21.19
C ASP A 213 15.21 -11.81 -21.65
N PRO A 214 14.33 -11.26 -20.79
CA PRO A 214 12.92 -11.12 -21.13
C PRO A 214 12.67 -10.09 -22.25
N ASN A 215 13.61 -9.17 -22.47
CA ASN A 215 13.55 -8.13 -23.48
C ASN A 215 14.35 -8.47 -24.76
N ASP A 216 14.92 -9.68 -24.90
CA ASP A 216 15.71 -10.04 -26.08
C ASP A 216 14.80 -10.39 -27.27
N PRO A 217 14.75 -9.57 -28.35
CA PRO A 217 13.95 -9.86 -29.53
C PRO A 217 14.42 -11.10 -30.32
N ALA A 218 15.61 -11.63 -30.04
CA ALA A 218 16.10 -12.88 -30.63
C ALA A 218 15.53 -14.13 -29.94
N ALA A 219 14.94 -14.01 -28.74
CA ALA A 219 14.33 -15.12 -28.02
C ALA A 219 13.15 -15.73 -28.78
N LYS A 220 13.14 -17.06 -28.87
CA LYS A 220 12.17 -17.84 -29.65
C LYS A 220 10.71 -17.55 -29.27
N TYR A 221 10.43 -17.28 -28.00
CA TYR A 221 9.10 -16.94 -27.50
C TYR A 221 8.93 -15.47 -27.13
N TYR A 222 9.80 -14.56 -27.60
CA TYR A 222 9.70 -13.13 -27.31
C TYR A 222 8.29 -12.56 -27.59
N ALA A 223 7.71 -12.89 -28.75
CA ALA A 223 6.37 -12.45 -29.14
C ALA A 223 5.22 -13.10 -28.33
N GLN A 224 5.52 -14.13 -27.52
CA GLN A 224 4.59 -14.80 -26.62
C GLN A 224 4.96 -14.60 -25.14
N SER A 225 5.91 -13.70 -24.84
CA SER A 225 6.41 -13.47 -23.48
C SER A 225 5.25 -13.30 -22.51
N ALA A 226 5.34 -14.01 -21.37
CA ALA A 226 4.37 -13.88 -20.29
C ALA A 226 4.44 -12.49 -19.62
N THR A 227 5.56 -11.78 -19.80
CA THR A 227 5.84 -10.43 -19.29
C THR A 227 6.39 -9.57 -20.44
N PRO A 228 5.57 -9.21 -21.46
CA PRO A 228 6.03 -8.67 -22.74
C PRO A 228 6.63 -7.25 -22.68
N GLY A 229 6.80 -6.68 -21.49
CA GLY A 229 7.48 -5.41 -21.26
C GLY A 229 8.63 -5.47 -20.28
N ALA A 230 8.90 -6.63 -19.66
CA ALA A 230 9.93 -6.75 -18.62
C ALA A 230 11.29 -6.29 -19.15
N ASP A 231 11.88 -5.30 -18.47
CA ASP A 231 13.12 -4.65 -18.86
C ASP A 231 13.90 -4.22 -17.63
N TYR A 232 15.11 -4.76 -17.52
CA TYR A 232 16.01 -4.61 -16.38
C TYR A 232 17.23 -3.76 -16.73
N ASN A 233 17.27 -3.11 -17.90
CA ASN A 233 18.40 -2.32 -18.40
C ASN A 233 19.74 -3.07 -18.35
N GLY A 234 19.72 -4.38 -18.61
CA GLY A 234 20.91 -5.25 -18.60
C GLY A 234 21.35 -5.75 -17.23
N ASN A 235 20.59 -5.46 -16.17
CA ASN A 235 20.79 -6.04 -14.83
C ASN A 235 20.11 -7.41 -14.72
N VAL A 236 20.48 -8.19 -13.70
CA VAL A 236 19.96 -9.56 -13.49
C VAL A 236 19.27 -9.73 -12.14
N GLY A 237 18.52 -10.84 -12.00
CA GLY A 237 17.92 -11.26 -10.74
C GLY A 237 18.96 -11.43 -9.63
N THR A 238 18.64 -10.94 -8.43
CA THR A 238 19.55 -10.91 -7.26
C THR A 238 19.07 -11.74 -6.08
N GLY A 239 17.98 -12.50 -6.27
CA GLY A 239 17.42 -13.48 -5.35
C GLY A 239 16.83 -14.67 -6.10
N PRO A 240 16.43 -15.75 -5.41
CA PRO A 240 15.62 -16.82 -6.01
C PRO A 240 14.35 -16.23 -6.64
N MET A 241 14.08 -16.55 -7.90
CA MET A 241 12.90 -16.06 -8.62
C MET A 241 11.71 -17.02 -8.42
N GLY A 242 10.52 -16.64 -8.91
CA GLY A 242 9.30 -17.33 -8.49
C GLY A 242 9.24 -18.82 -8.84
N LEU A 243 9.65 -19.21 -10.05
CA LEU A 243 9.67 -20.64 -10.42
C LEU A 243 10.77 -21.42 -9.70
N ASP A 244 11.88 -20.75 -9.37
CA ASP A 244 12.96 -21.35 -8.57
C ASP A 244 12.44 -21.78 -7.18
N ILE A 245 11.62 -20.93 -6.56
CA ILE A 245 11.01 -21.20 -5.24
C ILE A 245 10.09 -22.42 -5.31
N TYR A 246 9.22 -22.50 -6.32
CA TYR A 246 8.37 -23.67 -6.52
C TYR A 246 9.17 -24.95 -6.71
N ALA A 247 10.21 -24.91 -7.55
CA ALA A 247 11.01 -26.08 -7.86
C ALA A 247 11.86 -26.55 -6.68
N VAL A 248 12.48 -25.64 -5.93
CA VAL A 248 13.25 -26.03 -4.75
C VAL A 248 12.34 -26.54 -3.63
N GLN A 249 11.14 -25.98 -3.45
CA GLN A 249 10.15 -26.51 -2.50
C GLN A 249 9.60 -27.88 -2.94
N ARG A 250 9.62 -28.21 -4.24
CA ARG A 250 9.37 -29.57 -4.72
C ARG A 250 10.39 -30.57 -4.26
N LEU A 251 11.65 -30.18 -4.20
CA LEU A 251 12.77 -31.05 -3.86
C LEU A 251 12.96 -31.19 -2.34
N TYR A 252 12.71 -30.13 -1.57
CA TYR A 252 13.07 -30.08 -0.14
C TYR A 252 11.88 -29.78 0.78
N GLY A 253 10.74 -29.38 0.23
CA GLY A 253 9.58 -28.91 1.01
C GLY A 253 9.72 -27.46 1.48
N ALA A 254 8.62 -26.95 2.05
CA ALA A 254 8.53 -25.60 2.61
C ALA A 254 9.60 -25.35 3.69
N PRO A 255 10.07 -24.10 3.85
CA PRO A 255 11.12 -23.76 4.79
C PRO A 255 10.68 -24.03 6.23
N THR A 256 11.65 -24.42 7.07
CA THR A 256 11.50 -24.50 8.53
C THR A 256 12.09 -23.29 9.25
N SER A 257 12.84 -22.45 8.54
CA SER A 257 13.39 -21.20 9.05
C SER A 257 12.29 -20.18 9.32
N THR A 258 12.45 -19.32 10.33
CA THR A 258 11.49 -18.24 10.63
C THR A 258 11.81 -16.94 9.88
N MET A 259 12.71 -17.00 8.90
CA MET A 259 13.22 -15.83 8.19
C MET A 259 12.13 -15.09 7.42
N PHE A 260 11.14 -15.82 6.91
CA PHE A 260 10.03 -15.30 6.12
C PHE A 260 8.68 -15.73 6.69
N ALA A 261 8.52 -15.57 8.00
CA ALA A 261 7.37 -16.03 8.78
C ALA A 261 6.35 -14.91 9.11
N GLY A 262 6.40 -13.79 8.40
CA GLY A 262 5.58 -12.60 8.64
C GLY A 262 6.34 -11.50 9.39
N GLY A 263 5.85 -10.26 9.25
CA GLY A 263 6.45 -9.07 9.86
C GLY A 263 7.69 -8.54 9.12
N GLN A 264 7.95 -9.02 7.91
CA GLN A 264 9.14 -8.66 7.14
C GLN A 264 8.95 -7.34 6.41
N VAL A 265 10.01 -6.52 6.39
CA VAL A 265 10.10 -5.31 5.58
C VAL A 265 11.01 -5.60 4.39
N PHE A 266 10.42 -5.64 3.21
CA PHE A 266 11.12 -5.69 1.93
C PHE A 266 11.37 -4.26 1.44
N GLY A 267 12.58 -3.98 0.97
CA GLY A 267 12.93 -2.70 0.38
C GLY A 267 13.76 -1.80 1.29
N PHE A 268 13.46 -0.50 1.31
CA PHE A 268 14.12 0.42 2.25
C PHE A 268 13.78 0.03 3.69
N ASN A 269 14.71 0.26 4.61
CA ASN A 269 14.54 -0.10 6.03
C ASN A 269 14.28 -1.61 6.26
N SER A 270 14.82 -2.46 5.39
CA SER A 270 14.64 -3.91 5.51
C SER A 270 15.10 -4.45 6.87
N ASN A 271 14.31 -5.38 7.42
CA ASN A 271 14.60 -6.07 8.68
C ASN A 271 14.98 -7.55 8.48
N ILE A 272 15.19 -7.96 7.23
CA ILE A 272 15.40 -9.36 6.87
C ILE A 272 16.84 -9.74 7.21
N THR A 273 16.97 -10.73 8.09
CA THR A 273 18.26 -11.15 8.64
C THR A 273 18.40 -12.66 8.67
N TYR A 274 19.65 -13.12 8.71
CA TYR A 274 20.00 -14.53 8.89
C TYR A 274 21.05 -14.70 9.99
N THR A 275 21.20 -15.94 10.47
CA THR A 275 22.26 -16.30 11.42
C THR A 275 23.48 -16.78 10.65
N THR A 276 24.57 -16.02 10.74
CA THR A 276 25.88 -16.38 10.17
C THR A 276 26.45 -17.66 10.82
N PRO A 277 27.42 -18.35 10.18
CA PRO A 277 28.09 -19.51 10.78
C PRO A 277 28.76 -19.23 12.12
N ALA A 278 29.16 -17.97 12.38
CA ALA A 278 29.70 -17.54 13.66
C ALA A 278 28.65 -17.39 14.78
N GLY A 279 27.36 -17.60 14.47
CA GLY A 279 26.25 -17.43 15.42
C GLY A 279 25.81 -15.97 15.60
N THR A 280 26.29 -15.05 14.76
CA THR A 280 25.89 -13.64 14.76
C THR A 280 24.79 -13.36 13.74
N THR A 281 23.99 -12.31 13.97
CA THR A 281 22.95 -11.87 13.03
C THR A 281 23.54 -10.95 11.96
N ALA A 282 23.22 -11.21 10.69
CA ALA A 282 23.57 -10.36 9.55
C ALA A 282 22.33 -10.07 8.68
N ALA A 283 22.34 -8.95 7.96
CA ALA A 283 21.28 -8.59 7.03
C ALA A 283 21.35 -9.43 5.75
N VAL A 284 20.22 -9.62 5.08
CA VAL A 284 20.16 -10.19 3.74
C VAL A 284 20.02 -9.06 2.74
N GLU A 285 21.17 -8.58 2.25
CA GLU A 285 21.27 -7.27 1.60
C GLU A 285 20.53 -7.18 0.25
N MET A 286 20.25 -8.32 -0.40
CA MET A 286 19.43 -8.36 -1.63
C MET A 286 18.02 -7.78 -1.42
N TYR A 287 17.47 -7.81 -0.19
CA TYR A 287 16.16 -7.23 0.12
C TYR A 287 16.23 -5.82 0.72
N ASN A 288 17.44 -5.29 0.93
CA ASN A 288 17.66 -3.95 1.46
C ASN A 288 17.94 -2.98 0.31
N PHE A 289 16.95 -2.18 -0.10
CA PHE A 289 17.08 -1.32 -1.29
C PHE A 289 18.00 -0.10 -1.07
N ALA A 290 18.48 0.13 0.14
CA ALA A 290 19.58 1.06 0.39
C ALA A 290 20.95 0.49 -0.08
N VAL A 291 21.05 -0.84 -0.20
CA VAL A 291 22.24 -1.57 -0.66
C VAL A 291 21.99 -2.15 -2.05
N ASN A 292 20.92 -2.94 -2.22
CA ASN A 292 20.45 -3.40 -3.51
C ASN A 292 19.67 -2.31 -4.24
N THR A 293 20.39 -1.35 -4.82
CA THR A 293 19.80 -0.20 -5.53
C THR A 293 19.10 -0.55 -6.85
N ASN A 294 19.28 -1.77 -7.37
CA ASN A 294 18.66 -2.25 -8.60
C ASN A 294 17.93 -3.58 -8.37
N PRO A 295 16.87 -3.61 -7.55
CA PRO A 295 16.25 -4.87 -7.16
C PRO A 295 15.47 -5.49 -8.31
N ILE A 296 15.96 -6.62 -8.81
CA ILE A 296 15.21 -7.60 -9.60
C ILE A 296 15.07 -8.84 -8.73
N ILE A 297 13.89 -9.04 -8.14
CA ILE A 297 13.70 -9.99 -7.04
C ILE A 297 12.25 -10.46 -6.87
N THR A 298 12.08 -11.64 -6.32
CA THR A 298 10.80 -12.16 -5.83
C THR A 298 10.66 -11.90 -4.33
N LEU A 299 9.50 -11.41 -3.91
CA LEU A 299 9.11 -11.29 -2.50
C LEU A 299 8.43 -12.58 -2.07
N TYR A 300 9.05 -13.30 -1.14
CA TYR A 300 8.51 -14.51 -0.53
C TYR A 300 8.41 -14.36 0.98
N ASP A 301 7.21 -14.50 1.50
CA ASP A 301 6.88 -14.64 2.91
C ASP A 301 5.59 -15.46 3.08
N TYR A 302 5.56 -16.33 4.09
CA TYR A 302 4.44 -17.24 4.36
C TYR A 302 3.62 -16.85 5.60
N GLY A 303 3.96 -15.72 6.24
CA GLY A 303 3.20 -15.09 7.29
C GLY A 303 2.51 -13.81 6.83
N ALA A 304 2.05 -13.02 7.80
CA ALA A 304 1.32 -11.77 7.58
C ALA A 304 2.02 -10.61 8.30
N GLY A 305 1.57 -9.39 8.05
CA GLY A 305 2.16 -8.15 8.57
C GLY A 305 3.39 -7.70 7.79
N ASN A 306 3.51 -8.09 6.53
CA ASN A 306 4.66 -7.75 5.69
C ASN A 306 4.52 -6.35 5.08
N THR A 307 5.65 -5.68 4.88
CA THR A 307 5.73 -4.35 4.30
C THR A 307 6.60 -4.37 3.04
N LEU A 308 6.13 -3.74 1.97
CA LEU A 308 6.97 -3.30 0.86
C LEU A 308 7.25 -1.80 1.02
N ASP A 309 8.51 -1.45 1.25
CA ASP A 309 8.98 -0.07 1.47
C ASP A 309 9.82 0.40 0.28
N LEU A 310 9.24 1.27 -0.52
CA LEU A 310 9.83 1.91 -1.71
C LEU A 310 10.15 3.40 -1.45
N SER A 311 10.10 3.85 -0.19
CA SER A 311 10.13 5.27 0.19
C SER A 311 11.36 6.05 -0.25
N GLY A 312 12.48 5.37 -0.53
CA GLY A 312 13.70 6.00 -1.01
C GLY A 312 13.73 6.25 -2.53
N TYR A 313 12.74 5.79 -3.29
CA TYR A 313 12.65 6.04 -4.72
C TYR A 313 11.91 7.34 -5.06
N SER A 314 12.25 7.88 -6.23
CA SER A 314 11.63 9.09 -6.80
C SER A 314 11.11 8.88 -8.23
N SER A 315 11.22 7.67 -8.74
CA SER A 315 10.59 7.23 -9.99
C SER A 315 9.09 7.15 -9.83
N ASN A 316 8.36 7.28 -10.94
CA ASN A 316 6.96 6.90 -10.97
C ASN A 316 6.90 5.38 -11.04
N ASP A 317 6.37 4.75 -10.00
CA ASP A 317 6.32 3.31 -9.87
C ASP A 317 4.91 2.77 -10.13
N THR A 318 4.84 1.56 -10.67
CA THR A 318 3.58 0.79 -10.76
C THR A 318 3.69 -0.39 -9.81
N VAL A 319 2.93 -0.36 -8.73
CA VAL A 319 2.98 -1.36 -7.66
C VAL A 319 1.70 -2.18 -7.67
N ASN A 320 1.82 -3.50 -7.72
CA ASN A 320 0.69 -4.41 -7.63
C ASN A 320 0.83 -5.29 -6.39
N LEU A 321 -0.13 -5.18 -5.46
CA LEU A 321 -0.10 -5.92 -4.19
C LEU A 321 -0.71 -7.32 -4.30
N ASN A 322 -1.18 -7.72 -5.48
CA ASN A 322 -1.76 -9.05 -5.68
C ASN A 322 -0.65 -10.12 -5.69
N PRO A 323 -0.82 -11.23 -4.94
CA PRO A 323 0.05 -12.39 -5.10
C PRO A 323 0.04 -12.90 -6.54
N GLY A 324 1.20 -13.31 -7.06
CA GLY A 324 1.38 -13.74 -8.44
C GLY A 324 1.44 -12.59 -9.46
N SER A 325 1.71 -11.36 -9.02
CA SER A 325 1.80 -10.20 -9.89
C SER A 325 3.16 -9.52 -9.84
N PHE A 326 3.47 -8.77 -10.91
CA PHE A 326 4.68 -7.97 -11.02
C PHE A 326 4.40 -6.50 -10.74
N SER A 327 5.42 -5.84 -10.18
CA SER A 327 5.53 -4.40 -10.03
C SER A 327 6.71 -3.88 -10.84
N SER A 328 6.58 -2.65 -11.35
CA SER A 328 7.58 -1.90 -12.10
C SER A 328 8.06 -0.74 -11.23
N VAL A 329 9.30 -0.81 -10.73
CA VAL A 329 9.82 0.07 -9.68
C VAL A 329 11.21 0.58 -10.03
N ASN A 330 11.52 1.82 -9.66
CA ASN A 330 12.83 2.45 -9.87
C ASN A 330 13.25 2.56 -11.36
N GLY A 331 12.26 2.74 -12.25
CA GLY A 331 12.49 2.88 -13.69
C GLY A 331 12.72 1.56 -14.44
N TYR A 332 12.56 0.42 -13.77
CA TYR A 332 12.49 -0.89 -14.38
C TYR A 332 11.05 -1.31 -14.67
N VAL A 333 10.88 -2.30 -15.54
CA VAL A 333 9.58 -2.89 -15.86
C VAL A 333 9.54 -4.33 -15.39
N ASP A 334 8.51 -4.69 -14.62
CA ASP A 334 8.25 -6.03 -14.06
C ASP A 334 9.46 -6.63 -13.30
N ASN A 335 10.10 -5.84 -12.44
CA ASN A 335 11.30 -6.23 -11.69
C ASN A 335 11.04 -6.78 -10.29
N ILE A 336 9.88 -6.51 -9.69
CA ILE A 336 9.51 -7.06 -8.37
C ILE A 336 8.31 -7.97 -8.52
N PHE A 337 8.47 -9.26 -8.20
CA PHE A 337 7.39 -10.25 -8.21
C PHE A 337 6.91 -10.53 -6.79
N ILE A 338 5.59 -10.60 -6.56
CA ILE A 338 5.04 -11.12 -5.31
C ILE A 338 4.67 -12.58 -5.52
N GLU A 339 5.23 -13.49 -4.71
CA GLU A 339 4.97 -14.92 -4.84
C GLU A 339 3.50 -15.28 -4.54
N TYR A 340 2.94 -16.34 -5.14
CA TYR A 340 1.51 -16.68 -5.09
C TYR A 340 0.94 -16.98 -3.68
N GLY A 341 1.79 -17.14 -2.67
CA GLY A 341 1.39 -17.33 -1.26
C GLY A 341 1.77 -16.18 -0.33
N THR A 342 2.27 -15.08 -0.86
CA THR A 342 2.83 -13.97 -0.07
C THR A 342 1.87 -12.80 0.01
N ALA A 343 1.55 -12.39 1.23
CA ALA A 343 0.74 -11.21 1.50
C ALA A 343 1.67 -10.02 1.80
N ILE A 344 1.39 -8.88 1.17
CA ILE A 344 1.98 -7.58 1.50
C ILE A 344 0.87 -6.72 2.09
N ASP A 345 0.84 -6.61 3.42
CA ASP A 345 -0.22 -5.91 4.16
C ASP A 345 0.00 -4.39 4.23
N ARG A 346 1.21 -3.93 3.90
CA ARG A 346 1.57 -2.52 3.95
C ARG A 346 2.46 -2.12 2.79
N LEU A 347 2.09 -1.05 2.11
CA LEU A 347 2.92 -0.38 1.11
C LEU A 347 3.34 1.00 1.60
N ILE A 348 4.63 1.31 1.44
CA ILE A 348 5.16 2.67 1.53
C ILE A 348 5.73 3.01 0.16
N ALA A 349 5.02 3.80 -0.62
CA ALA A 349 5.44 4.22 -1.95
C ALA A 349 6.44 5.39 -1.89
N GLY A 350 6.96 5.77 -3.06
CA GLY A 350 8.08 6.69 -3.20
C GLY A 350 7.68 8.17 -3.19
N SER A 351 8.46 8.96 -3.91
CA SER A 351 8.17 10.39 -4.16
C SER A 351 7.74 10.69 -5.59
N GLY A 352 7.63 9.67 -6.44
CA GLY A 352 7.11 9.77 -7.80
C GLY A 352 5.58 9.74 -7.84
N ASN A 353 5.00 9.71 -9.03
CA ASN A 353 3.56 9.59 -9.19
C ASN A 353 3.21 8.12 -9.38
N ASP A 354 2.82 7.47 -8.31
CA ASP A 354 2.74 6.02 -8.28
C ASP A 354 1.34 5.50 -8.61
N VAL A 355 1.26 4.36 -9.28
CA VAL A 355 0.00 3.64 -9.55
C VAL A 355 0.02 2.35 -8.76
N ILE A 356 -0.93 2.22 -7.84
CA ILE A 356 -0.98 1.14 -6.85
C ILE A 356 -2.23 0.32 -7.10
N PHE A 357 -2.10 -0.98 -7.31
CA PHE A 357 -3.22 -1.92 -7.41
C PHE A 357 -3.38 -2.67 -6.09
N VAL A 358 -4.54 -2.52 -5.45
CA VAL A 358 -4.84 -3.23 -4.19
C VAL A 358 -5.13 -4.70 -4.45
N ASN A 359 -5.00 -5.50 -3.39
CA ASN A 359 -5.41 -6.91 -3.42
C ASN A 359 -6.77 -7.08 -2.73
N GLY A 360 -7.18 -8.33 -2.50
CA GLY A 360 -8.42 -8.66 -1.78
C GLY A 360 -8.29 -8.74 -0.25
N GLN A 361 -7.25 -8.12 0.32
CA GLN A 361 -6.91 -8.11 1.75
C GLN A 361 -6.87 -6.68 2.28
N ALA A 362 -6.84 -6.54 3.61
CA ALA A 362 -6.88 -5.22 4.25
C ALA A 362 -5.48 -4.62 4.27
N ASP A 363 -5.22 -3.67 3.37
CA ASP A 363 -3.89 -3.08 3.20
C ASP A 363 -3.77 -1.71 3.88
N THR A 364 -2.57 -1.38 4.36
CA THR A 364 -2.21 0.00 4.72
C THR A 364 -1.32 0.59 3.63
N ILE A 365 -1.83 1.60 2.92
CA ILE A 365 -1.13 2.21 1.79
C ILE A 365 -0.73 3.64 2.13
N ILE A 366 0.57 3.90 2.04
CA ILE A 366 1.15 5.24 2.09
C ILE A 366 1.62 5.58 0.68
N GLY A 367 0.89 6.45 -0.03
CA GLY A 367 1.26 6.92 -1.38
C GLY A 367 2.56 7.74 -1.40
N GLY A 368 3.00 8.26 -0.25
CA GLY A 368 4.22 9.03 -0.16
C GLY A 368 4.02 10.45 -0.69
N ALA A 369 4.97 10.92 -1.49
CA ALA A 369 4.86 12.20 -2.18
C ALA A 369 4.56 11.94 -3.66
N GLY A 370 3.85 12.87 -4.32
CA GLY A 370 3.51 12.70 -5.73
C GLY A 370 1.99 12.64 -5.92
N ASN A 371 1.56 12.37 -7.15
CA ASN A 371 0.15 12.23 -7.49
C ASN A 371 -0.21 10.75 -7.58
N ASP A 372 -0.43 10.13 -6.42
CA ASP A 372 -0.58 8.68 -6.37
C ASP A 372 -2.03 8.25 -6.62
N ILE A 373 -2.15 7.16 -7.35
CA ILE A 373 -3.41 6.53 -7.74
C ILE A 373 -3.50 5.18 -7.05
N VAL A 374 -4.53 4.98 -6.23
CA VAL A 374 -4.88 3.64 -5.73
C VAL A 374 -6.03 3.09 -6.55
N THR A 375 -5.82 1.92 -7.14
CA THR A 375 -6.72 1.27 -8.09
C THR A 375 -7.40 0.06 -7.48
N PHE A 376 -8.73 0.08 -7.53
CA PHE A 376 -9.64 -0.96 -7.09
C PHE A 376 -10.25 -1.67 -8.31
N ALA A 377 -10.42 -2.99 -8.19
CA ALA A 377 -10.85 -3.82 -9.31
C ALA A 377 -12.32 -3.65 -9.71
N ASP A 378 -13.18 -3.27 -8.76
CA ASP A 378 -14.63 -3.23 -8.95
C ASP A 378 -15.16 -1.78 -9.11
N PRO A 379 -16.43 -1.61 -9.55
CA PRO A 379 -17.03 -0.30 -9.67
C PRO A 379 -17.14 0.43 -8.33
N LEU A 380 -17.12 1.77 -8.37
CA LEU A 380 -17.20 2.62 -7.19
C LEU A 380 -18.38 2.28 -6.25
N ALA A 381 -19.51 1.82 -6.79
CA ALA A 381 -20.72 1.52 -6.04
C ALA A 381 -20.58 0.37 -5.03
N ASP A 382 -19.55 -0.47 -5.20
CA ASP A 382 -19.27 -1.61 -4.33
C ASP A 382 -18.39 -1.24 -3.11
N TYR A 383 -17.97 0.03 -3.03
CA TYR A 383 -17.09 0.55 -2.00
C TYR A 383 -17.76 1.66 -1.17
N SER A 384 -17.31 1.77 0.08
CA SER A 384 -17.68 2.82 1.03
C SER A 384 -16.46 3.49 1.62
N PHE A 385 -16.60 4.72 2.12
CA PHE A 385 -15.47 5.58 2.49
C PHE A 385 -15.65 6.13 3.90
N THR A 386 -14.63 5.99 4.74
CA THR A 386 -14.57 6.63 6.06
C THR A 386 -13.26 7.40 6.21
N ARG A 387 -13.26 8.59 6.81
CA ARG A 387 -12.00 9.32 7.09
C ARG A 387 -11.78 9.43 8.59
N SER A 388 -10.57 9.10 9.03
CA SER A 388 -10.12 9.19 10.42
C SER A 388 -8.67 9.67 10.47
N GLY A 389 -8.37 10.70 11.27
CA GLY A 389 -7.00 11.09 11.59
C GLY A 389 -6.07 11.41 10.40
N GLY A 390 -6.61 11.88 9.26
CA GLY A 390 -5.83 12.16 8.05
C GLY A 390 -5.72 10.97 7.07
N SER A 391 -6.16 9.78 7.49
CA SER A 391 -6.35 8.61 6.64
C SER A 391 -7.71 8.62 5.93
N LEU A 392 -7.80 7.89 4.84
CA LEU A 392 -9.01 7.50 4.14
C LEU A 392 -9.12 5.97 4.15
N ASP A 393 -10.14 5.47 4.82
CA ASP A 393 -10.48 4.06 4.83
C ASP A 393 -11.44 3.78 3.67
N VAL A 394 -11.12 2.82 2.82
CA VAL A 394 -11.94 2.35 1.69
C VAL A 394 -12.38 0.93 1.98
N THR A 395 -13.67 0.71 2.17
CA THR A 395 -14.23 -0.58 2.55
C THR A 395 -15.06 -1.16 1.41
N GLY A 396 -14.69 -2.34 0.92
CA GLY A 396 -15.42 -3.10 -0.09
C GLY A 396 -15.31 -4.60 0.19
N PHE A 397 -16.35 -5.38 -0.14
CA PHE A 397 -16.35 -6.84 0.02
C PHE A 397 -15.96 -7.38 1.41
N GLY A 398 -16.18 -6.60 2.48
CA GLY A 398 -15.82 -6.98 3.85
C GLY A 398 -14.36 -6.71 4.24
N VAL A 399 -13.60 -6.08 3.36
CA VAL A 399 -12.20 -5.70 3.51
C VAL A 399 -12.09 -4.17 3.61
N THR A 400 -11.11 -3.65 4.34
CA THR A 400 -10.91 -2.20 4.50
C THR A 400 -9.45 -1.83 4.30
N ASP A 401 -9.19 -1.04 3.27
CA ASP A 401 -7.88 -0.47 2.98
C ASP A 401 -7.74 0.90 3.64
N THR A 402 -6.60 1.14 4.28
CA THR A 402 -6.29 2.39 4.99
C THR A 402 -5.30 3.20 4.16
N LEU A 403 -5.73 4.33 3.61
CA LEU A 403 -4.98 5.11 2.62
C LEU A 403 -4.51 6.46 3.17
N THR A 404 -3.23 6.77 2.97
CA THR A 404 -2.64 8.07 3.30
C THR A 404 -1.74 8.57 2.16
N GLY A 405 -1.67 9.88 1.95
CA GLY A 405 -0.88 10.46 0.85
C GLY A 405 -1.47 10.26 -0.55
N VAL A 406 -2.57 9.52 -0.70
CA VAL A 406 -3.18 9.19 -2.00
C VAL A 406 -3.95 10.39 -2.58
N THR A 407 -3.79 10.62 -3.89
CA THR A 407 -4.44 11.72 -4.61
C THR A 407 -5.74 11.27 -5.29
N THR A 408 -5.72 10.11 -5.92
CA THR A 408 -6.84 9.59 -6.72
C THR A 408 -7.16 8.15 -6.34
N LEU A 409 -8.44 7.82 -6.27
CA LEU A 409 -8.93 6.45 -6.26
C LEU A 409 -9.46 6.12 -7.65
N GLN A 410 -8.96 5.06 -8.25
CA GLN A 410 -9.43 4.54 -9.53
C GLN A 410 -10.28 3.30 -9.28
N PHE A 411 -11.48 3.27 -9.84
CA PHE A 411 -12.37 2.11 -9.86
C PHE A 411 -12.54 1.64 -11.32
N SER A 412 -13.14 0.48 -11.54
CA SER A 412 -13.30 -0.04 -12.90
C SER A 412 -14.21 0.82 -13.80
N ASP A 413 -15.11 1.61 -13.20
CA ASP A 413 -16.05 2.46 -13.92
C ASP A 413 -15.62 3.94 -13.98
N ARG A 414 -14.84 4.43 -13.01
CA ARG A 414 -14.43 5.84 -12.92
C ARG A 414 -13.32 6.11 -11.90
N SER A 415 -12.77 7.31 -11.94
CA SER A 415 -11.83 7.83 -10.93
C SER A 415 -12.48 8.89 -10.05
N VAL A 416 -12.09 8.96 -8.78
CA VAL A 416 -12.51 9.99 -7.82
C VAL A 416 -11.31 10.53 -7.05
N LEU A 417 -11.37 11.78 -6.60
CA LEU A 417 -10.28 12.37 -5.84
C LEU A 417 -10.35 11.91 -4.38
N ALA A 418 -9.21 11.52 -3.84
CA ALA A 418 -9.06 11.16 -2.44
C ALA A 418 -8.91 12.41 -1.54
N ALA A 419 -8.34 13.53 -2.02
CA ALA A 419 -7.91 14.65 -1.18
C ALA A 419 -8.90 15.86 -1.04
N ASN A 420 -9.03 16.38 0.19
CA ASN A 420 -9.64 17.67 0.50
C ASN A 420 -8.59 18.79 0.51
N LEU A 421 -8.74 19.81 -0.33
CA LEU A 421 -7.88 21.00 -0.29
C LEU A 421 -8.61 22.17 0.39
N ALA A 422 -7.93 22.83 1.33
CA ALA A 422 -8.33 24.13 1.87
C ALA A 422 -8.36 25.16 0.74
N CYS A 423 -9.48 25.86 0.54
CA CYS A 423 -9.68 26.77 -0.59
C CYS A 423 -10.75 27.84 -0.29
N PHE A 424 -10.61 29.01 -0.91
CA PHE A 424 -11.65 30.03 -1.09
C PHE A 424 -12.53 29.68 -2.28
N ALA A 425 -13.85 29.80 -2.16
CA ALA A 425 -14.72 29.70 -3.32
C ALA A 425 -14.57 30.94 -4.22
N ALA A 426 -14.79 30.77 -5.53
CA ALA A 426 -14.97 31.89 -6.45
C ALA A 426 -15.96 32.92 -5.88
N THR A 427 -15.76 34.19 -6.24
CA THR A 427 -16.45 35.39 -5.75
C THR A 427 -16.04 35.88 -4.36
N THR A 428 -15.26 35.10 -3.59
CA THR A 428 -14.72 35.53 -2.30
C THR A 428 -13.78 36.72 -2.50
N ARG A 429 -14.06 37.85 -1.84
CA ARG A 429 -13.23 39.05 -1.96
C ARG A 429 -12.10 39.07 -0.95
N ILE A 430 -10.88 39.20 -1.45
CA ILE A 430 -9.66 39.33 -0.66
C ILE A 430 -9.29 40.80 -0.57
N ALA A 431 -8.96 41.28 0.63
CA ALA A 431 -8.54 42.66 0.82
C ALA A 431 -7.19 42.90 0.15
N THR A 432 -7.14 43.87 -0.77
CA THR A 432 -5.90 44.31 -1.42
C THR A 432 -5.63 45.79 -1.15
N GLN A 433 -4.46 46.28 -1.59
CA GLN A 433 -4.13 47.70 -1.56
C GLN A 433 -5.18 48.60 -2.24
N ALA A 434 -5.80 48.14 -3.34
CA ALA A 434 -6.78 48.92 -4.10
C ALA A 434 -8.23 48.71 -3.62
N GLY A 435 -8.41 47.96 -2.53
CA GLY A 435 -9.72 47.53 -2.01
C GLY A 435 -9.96 46.03 -2.20
N PRO A 436 -11.12 45.51 -1.79
CA PRO A 436 -11.42 44.08 -1.90
C PRO A 436 -11.62 43.63 -3.36
N VAL A 437 -10.88 42.60 -3.78
CA VAL A 437 -10.91 42.01 -5.13
C VAL A 437 -11.33 40.55 -5.05
N ALA A 438 -12.20 40.09 -5.95
CA ALA A 438 -12.61 38.68 -6.00
C ALA A 438 -11.41 37.78 -6.31
N VAL A 439 -11.31 36.62 -5.65
CA VAL A 439 -10.14 35.75 -5.71
C VAL A 439 -9.80 35.29 -7.14
N GLU A 440 -10.80 35.09 -7.99
CA GLU A 440 -10.64 34.73 -9.41
C GLU A 440 -10.06 35.85 -10.30
N HIS A 441 -10.01 37.09 -9.80
CA HIS A 441 -9.48 38.25 -10.52
C HIS A 441 -8.12 38.73 -9.98
N LEU A 442 -7.59 38.07 -8.96
CA LEU A 442 -6.24 38.36 -8.44
C LEU A 442 -5.17 37.77 -9.34
N ALA A 443 -4.00 38.41 -9.35
CA ALA A 443 -2.81 37.96 -10.04
C ALA A 443 -1.61 37.84 -9.11
N VAL A 444 -0.64 37.01 -9.50
CA VAL A 444 0.69 36.98 -8.85
C VAL A 444 1.31 38.38 -8.90
N GLY A 445 1.82 38.84 -7.77
CA GLY A 445 2.34 40.19 -7.55
C GLY A 445 1.36 41.15 -6.86
N ASP A 446 0.05 40.88 -6.87
CA ASP A 446 -0.93 41.72 -6.20
C ASP A 446 -0.68 41.78 -4.68
N GLN A 447 -0.87 42.96 -4.09
CA GLN A 447 -0.60 43.18 -2.66
C GLN A 447 -1.85 42.92 -1.82
N VAL A 448 -1.87 41.80 -1.10
CA VAL A 448 -2.95 41.46 -0.15
C VAL A 448 -2.69 42.04 1.22
N VAL A 449 -3.76 42.40 1.93
CA VAL A 449 -3.71 42.96 3.30
C VAL A 449 -3.69 41.83 4.31
N LEU A 450 -2.75 41.91 5.27
CA LEU A 450 -2.62 40.94 6.35
C LEU A 450 -3.45 41.33 7.56
N ALA A 451 -3.98 40.34 8.29
CA ALA A 451 -4.73 40.56 9.53
C ALA A 451 -3.88 41.20 10.64
N THR A 452 -2.56 40.98 10.64
CA THR A 452 -1.61 41.60 11.57
C THR A 452 -1.24 43.04 11.21
N GLY A 453 -1.79 43.58 10.12
CA GLY A 453 -1.34 44.82 9.51
C GLY A 453 -0.20 44.60 8.52
N GLY A 454 -0.03 45.55 7.60
CA GLY A 454 0.91 45.44 6.47
C GLY A 454 0.32 44.72 5.25
N ARG A 455 1.19 44.44 4.27
CA ARG A 455 0.83 43.84 2.97
C ARG A 455 1.90 42.86 2.50
N MET A 456 1.51 41.91 1.66
CA MET A 456 2.43 41.00 0.95
C MET A 456 2.00 40.77 -0.50
N PRO A 457 2.96 40.59 -1.41
CA PRO A 457 2.65 40.16 -2.77
C PRO A 457 2.14 38.71 -2.77
N ILE A 458 1.18 38.42 -3.62
CA ILE A 458 0.84 37.04 -3.98
C ILE A 458 2.01 36.44 -4.76
N VAL A 459 2.49 35.26 -4.36
CA VAL A 459 3.54 34.53 -5.10
C VAL A 459 2.97 33.41 -5.96
N TRP A 460 1.79 32.89 -5.61
CA TRP A 460 1.10 31.88 -6.37
C TRP A 460 -0.41 31.87 -6.08
N ILE A 461 -1.20 31.45 -7.07
CA ILE A 461 -2.66 31.25 -6.93
C ILE A 461 -3.00 29.87 -7.47
N GLY A 462 -3.50 28.99 -6.60
CA GLY A 462 -4.08 27.71 -7.00
C GLY A 462 -5.53 27.90 -7.45
N ARG A 463 -5.95 27.17 -8.49
CA ARG A 463 -7.34 27.10 -8.97
C ARG A 463 -7.77 25.65 -9.16
N ARG A 464 -8.99 25.30 -8.78
CA ARG A 464 -9.62 24.00 -9.10
C ARG A 464 -11.12 24.12 -9.32
N VAL A 465 -11.69 23.24 -10.15
CA VAL A 465 -13.13 23.11 -10.34
C VAL A 465 -13.56 21.75 -9.80
N VAL A 466 -14.61 21.70 -9.00
CA VAL A 466 -15.17 20.48 -8.44
C VAL A 466 -16.60 20.31 -8.95
N ASP A 467 -16.88 19.19 -9.61
CA ASP A 467 -18.24 18.74 -9.91
C ASP A 467 -18.77 18.02 -8.67
N LEU A 468 -19.70 18.68 -7.98
CA LEU A 468 -20.25 18.23 -6.71
C LEU A 468 -21.51 17.38 -6.88
N ALA A 469 -22.18 17.47 -8.03
CA ALA A 469 -23.35 16.65 -8.34
C ALA A 469 -22.97 15.17 -8.53
N HIS A 470 -21.74 14.92 -8.97
CA HIS A 470 -21.19 13.58 -9.20
C HIS A 470 -20.03 13.23 -8.27
N HIS A 471 -19.77 14.04 -7.23
CA HIS A 471 -18.72 13.75 -6.26
C HIS A 471 -19.19 12.62 -5.31
N PRO A 472 -18.38 11.59 -5.02
CA PRO A 472 -18.80 10.43 -4.22
C PRO A 472 -19.10 10.77 -2.76
N ALA A 473 -18.37 11.74 -2.22
CA ALA A 473 -18.54 12.24 -0.86
C ALA A 473 -18.64 13.77 -0.90
N PRO A 474 -19.74 14.34 -1.41
CA PRO A 474 -19.84 15.78 -1.64
C PRO A 474 -19.67 16.55 -0.32
N ASP A 475 -20.12 16.00 0.81
CA ASP A 475 -19.95 16.60 2.14
C ASP A 475 -18.49 16.83 2.58
N LEU A 476 -17.51 16.22 1.90
CA LEU A 476 -16.09 16.47 2.14
C LEU A 476 -15.58 17.76 1.46
N VAL A 477 -16.24 18.20 0.39
CA VAL A 477 -15.76 19.30 -0.47
C VAL A 477 -16.81 20.39 -0.73
N GLN A 478 -18.08 20.15 -0.38
CA GLN A 478 -19.16 21.14 -0.41
C GLN A 478 -18.77 22.33 0.47
N PRO A 479 -19.02 23.57 0.02
CA PRO A 479 -18.56 24.75 0.73
C PRO A 479 -19.26 24.91 2.07
N ILE A 480 -18.48 25.31 3.07
CA ILE A 480 -19.01 25.94 4.28
C ILE A 480 -19.33 27.38 3.94
N ARG A 481 -20.59 27.76 4.15
CA ARG A 481 -21.08 29.13 4.05
C ARG A 481 -21.14 29.74 5.45
N ILE A 482 -20.51 30.89 5.58
CA ILE A 482 -20.45 31.69 6.80
C ILE A 482 -21.22 32.99 6.51
N GLU A 483 -22.36 33.17 7.16
CA GLU A 483 -23.21 34.35 6.93
C GLU A 483 -22.57 35.63 7.48
N PRO A 484 -22.93 36.81 6.93
CA PRO A 484 -22.42 38.07 7.43
C PRO A 484 -22.65 38.25 8.93
N GLY A 485 -21.62 38.71 9.63
CA GLY A 485 -21.69 38.92 11.07
C GLY A 485 -21.75 37.64 11.91
N ALA A 486 -21.55 36.44 11.34
CA ALA A 486 -21.61 35.19 12.09
C ALA A 486 -20.43 34.97 13.06
N LEU A 487 -19.26 35.54 12.77
CA LEU A 487 -18.04 35.36 13.56
C LEU A 487 -17.84 36.49 14.59
N ALA A 488 -18.12 37.73 14.18
CA ALA A 488 -18.12 38.93 15.02
C ALA A 488 -19.00 40.01 14.38
N ASP A 489 -19.16 41.17 15.03
CA ASP A 489 -19.98 42.25 14.47
C ASP A 489 -19.42 42.71 13.12
N GLY A 490 -20.22 42.55 12.06
CA GLY A 490 -19.81 42.83 10.68
C GLY A 490 -18.78 41.86 10.09
N ILE A 491 -18.49 40.72 10.73
CA ILE A 491 -17.52 39.72 10.26
C ILE A 491 -18.18 38.35 10.14
N PRO A 492 -18.17 37.71 8.95
CA PRO A 492 -17.75 38.27 7.66
C PRO A 492 -18.57 39.50 7.23
N ALA A 493 -18.02 40.35 6.36
CA ALA A 493 -18.73 41.51 5.82
C ALA A 493 -19.78 41.11 4.75
N ARG A 494 -19.55 39.99 4.09
CA ARG A 494 -20.42 39.35 3.09
C ARG A 494 -20.37 37.84 3.32
N PRO A 495 -21.32 37.06 2.76
CA PRO A 495 -21.25 35.61 2.91
C PRO A 495 -19.90 35.08 2.40
N LEU A 496 -19.16 34.41 3.26
CA LEU A 496 -17.88 33.79 2.94
C LEU A 496 -18.10 32.31 2.64
N LEU A 497 -17.60 31.84 1.50
CA LEU A 497 -17.65 30.44 1.10
C LEU A 497 -16.23 29.88 1.01
N VAL A 498 -15.96 28.84 1.77
CA VAL A 498 -14.67 28.16 1.81
C VAL A 498 -14.87 26.64 1.84
N SER A 499 -13.87 25.88 1.42
CA SER A 499 -13.92 24.43 1.60
C SER A 499 -13.87 24.04 3.09
N PRO A 500 -14.34 22.84 3.47
CA PRO A 500 -14.49 22.46 4.88
C PRO A 500 -13.20 22.56 5.71
N ASP A 501 -12.05 22.29 5.11
CA ASP A 501 -10.75 22.27 5.80
C ASP A 501 -10.01 23.63 5.77
N HIS A 502 -10.57 24.66 5.14
CA HIS A 502 -9.95 25.98 5.11
C HIS A 502 -9.99 26.65 6.49
N ALA A 503 -8.83 27.03 7.02
CA ALA A 503 -8.72 27.56 8.38
C ALA A 503 -8.97 29.06 8.47
N LEU A 504 -9.76 29.45 9.47
CA LEU A 504 -9.97 30.84 9.89
C LEU A 504 -9.14 31.13 11.13
N PHE A 505 -8.60 32.35 11.22
CA PHE A 505 -7.81 32.76 12.37
C PHE A 505 -8.72 33.32 13.47
N CYS A 506 -8.90 32.53 14.53
CA CYS A 506 -9.80 32.79 15.64
C CYS A 506 -9.07 32.58 16.97
N ALA A 507 -9.16 33.55 17.89
CA ALA A 507 -8.57 33.44 19.23
C ALA A 507 -7.09 32.99 19.23
N GLY A 508 -6.29 33.51 18.28
CA GLY A 508 -4.87 33.19 18.16
C GLY A 508 -4.55 31.86 17.47
N HIS A 509 -5.55 31.14 16.95
CA HIS A 509 -5.40 29.82 16.34
C HIS A 509 -6.01 29.77 14.95
N LEU A 510 -5.49 28.88 14.10
CA LEU A 510 -6.10 28.49 12.84
C LEU A 510 -7.08 27.33 13.10
N ILE A 511 -8.36 27.56 12.83
CA ILE A 511 -9.45 26.59 13.07
C ILE A 511 -10.17 26.31 11.75
N PRO A 512 -10.29 25.06 11.28
CA PRO A 512 -10.94 24.74 10.02
C PRO A 512 -12.43 25.09 10.05
N ALA A 513 -12.97 25.58 8.93
CA ALA A 513 -14.36 26.03 8.83
C ALA A 513 -15.39 24.95 9.24
N LYS A 514 -15.11 23.66 8.96
CA LYS A 514 -15.94 22.52 9.38
C LYS A 514 -16.10 22.43 10.91
N ALA A 515 -15.10 22.83 11.67
CA ALA A 515 -15.14 22.80 13.14
C ALA A 515 -15.95 23.97 13.72
N LEU A 516 -16.30 24.97 12.91
CA LEU A 516 -17.06 26.16 13.35
C LEU A 516 -18.55 26.07 13.01
N THR A 517 -19.02 24.98 12.39
CA THR A 517 -20.41 24.84 11.96
C THR A 517 -21.37 24.80 13.16
N ASN A 518 -22.49 25.50 13.01
CA ASN A 518 -23.56 25.58 13.99
C ASN A 518 -24.94 25.29 13.37
N GLY A 519 -24.98 24.81 12.12
CA GLY A 519 -26.19 24.44 11.39
C GLY A 519 -27.07 25.62 10.95
N THR A 520 -26.75 26.86 11.34
CA THR A 520 -27.56 28.05 11.04
C THR A 520 -26.70 29.10 10.31
N THR A 521 -26.04 29.98 11.04
CA THR A 521 -25.22 31.08 10.51
C THR A 521 -23.90 30.59 9.91
N ILE A 522 -23.45 29.39 10.29
CA ILE A 522 -22.28 28.70 9.74
C ILE A 522 -22.71 27.28 9.38
N ARG A 523 -22.86 27.00 8.09
CA ARG A 523 -23.39 25.72 7.61
C ARG A 523 -22.77 25.29 6.29
N GLN A 524 -22.69 23.99 6.07
CA GLN A 524 -22.40 23.45 4.77
C GLN A 524 -23.61 23.64 3.85
N ILE A 525 -23.38 24.00 2.60
CA ILE A 525 -24.45 24.19 1.60
C ILE A 525 -24.19 23.31 0.40
N GLU A 526 -25.27 22.81 -0.20
CA GLU A 526 -25.20 22.04 -1.43
C GLU A 526 -25.04 22.95 -2.66
N ARG A 527 -24.17 22.49 -3.57
CA ARG A 527 -23.96 23.03 -4.91
C ARG A 527 -23.78 21.86 -5.88
N ALA A 528 -24.17 22.05 -7.13
CA ALA A 528 -23.90 21.11 -8.20
C ALA A 528 -22.44 21.19 -8.69
N SER A 529 -21.82 22.37 -8.61
CA SER A 529 -20.40 22.56 -8.91
C SER A 529 -19.86 23.79 -8.18
N ILE A 530 -18.55 23.82 -7.93
CA ILE A 530 -17.86 24.96 -7.33
C ILE A 530 -16.46 25.12 -7.91
N THR A 531 -16.04 26.37 -8.12
CA THR A 531 -14.64 26.69 -8.41
C THR A 531 -13.99 27.22 -7.13
N TYR A 532 -12.85 26.65 -6.79
CA TYR A 532 -12.06 26.93 -5.61
C TYR A 532 -10.70 27.52 -6.00
N TYR A 533 -10.19 28.41 -5.16
CA TYR A 533 -8.91 29.07 -5.30
C TYR A 533 -8.14 29.06 -3.98
N HIS A 534 -6.82 29.17 -4.02
CA HIS A 534 -6.02 29.45 -2.81
C HIS A 534 -4.86 30.39 -3.16
N ILE A 535 -4.36 31.14 -2.18
CA ILE A 535 -3.41 32.23 -2.37
C ILE A 535 -2.19 31.93 -1.54
N GLU A 536 -1.04 31.84 -2.18
CA GLU A 536 0.25 31.71 -1.51
C GLU A 536 0.96 33.05 -1.42
N LEU A 537 1.61 33.26 -0.28
CA LEU A 537 2.41 34.45 0.03
C LEU A 537 3.86 34.02 0.31
N PRO A 538 4.86 34.94 0.32
CA PRO A 538 6.27 34.58 0.54
C PRO A 538 6.54 33.85 1.86
N ARG A 539 5.62 33.99 2.82
CA ARG A 539 5.54 33.17 4.03
C ARG A 539 4.07 32.90 4.34
N HIS A 540 3.80 31.79 4.99
CA HIS A 540 2.46 31.52 5.51
C HIS A 540 2.03 32.65 6.46
N ALA A 541 0.84 33.19 6.24
CA ALA A 541 0.31 34.33 6.95
C ALA A 541 -1.23 34.33 6.94
N VAL A 542 -1.82 35.22 7.74
CA VAL A 542 -3.27 35.42 7.78
C VAL A 542 -3.63 36.63 6.93
N LEU A 543 -4.40 36.40 5.87
CA LEU A 543 -4.95 37.44 5.00
C LEU A 543 -6.40 37.76 5.38
N LEU A 544 -6.99 38.80 4.79
CA LEU A 544 -8.39 39.17 5.03
C LEU A 544 -9.26 38.78 3.83
N ALA A 545 -10.17 37.82 4.03
CA ALA A 545 -11.18 37.37 3.06
C ALA A 545 -12.58 37.76 3.55
N GLU A 546 -13.31 38.61 2.82
CA GLU A 546 -14.59 39.19 3.26
C GLU A 546 -14.50 39.83 4.66
N ALA A 547 -13.41 40.56 4.90
CA ALA A 547 -13.02 41.13 6.21
C ALA A 547 -12.75 40.09 7.33
N THR A 548 -12.66 38.80 6.98
CA THR A 548 -12.41 37.69 7.91
C THR A 548 -10.94 37.28 7.83
N PRO A 549 -10.21 37.23 8.96
CA PRO A 549 -8.88 36.64 9.02
C PRO A 549 -8.90 35.15 8.63
N ALA A 550 -8.21 34.81 7.53
CA ALA A 550 -8.17 33.46 6.97
C ALA A 550 -6.74 33.09 6.55
N GLU A 551 -6.42 31.80 6.56
CA GLU A 551 -5.08 31.33 6.20
C GLU A 551 -4.75 31.60 4.73
N SER A 552 -3.52 32.05 4.48
CA SER A 552 -2.92 31.88 3.15
C SER A 552 -2.58 30.41 2.95
N TYR A 553 -2.29 30.03 1.71
CA TYR A 553 -1.78 28.71 1.39
C TYR A 553 -0.49 28.47 2.18
N LEU A 554 -0.52 27.45 3.02
CA LEU A 554 0.68 26.81 3.52
C LEU A 554 0.94 25.63 2.60
N ASP A 555 2.05 25.70 1.89
CA ASP A 555 2.54 24.54 1.16
C ASP A 555 2.90 23.46 2.18
N THR A 556 1.98 22.53 2.43
CA THR A 556 2.26 21.26 3.13
C THR A 556 2.41 20.14 2.11
N GLY A 557 2.82 20.50 0.89
CA GLY A 557 3.00 19.63 -0.24
C GLY A 557 1.75 19.37 -1.11
N ASN A 558 0.58 19.80 -0.68
CA ASN A 558 -0.67 19.56 -1.40
C ASN A 558 -0.90 20.47 -2.64
N ARG A 559 0.15 21.06 -3.23
CA ARG A 559 0.03 22.10 -4.28
C ARG A 559 -0.54 21.52 -5.57
N THR A 560 -0.28 20.24 -5.85
CA THR A 560 -0.71 19.53 -7.06
C THR A 560 -2.22 19.28 -7.13
N GLY A 561 -2.95 19.40 -6.03
CA GLY A 561 -4.41 19.29 -6.06
C GLY A 561 -5.13 20.47 -6.74
N PHE A 562 -4.39 21.48 -7.21
CA PHE A 562 -4.90 22.58 -8.02
C PHE A 562 -4.59 22.37 -9.51
N SER A 563 -5.58 22.63 -10.37
CA SER A 563 -5.55 22.39 -11.81
C SER A 563 -4.46 23.16 -12.58
N ASN A 564 -3.81 24.14 -11.96
CA ASN A 564 -2.77 24.98 -12.55
C ASN A 564 -1.43 24.88 -11.82
N ALA A 565 -1.23 23.85 -11.00
CA ALA A 565 0.03 23.60 -10.34
C ALA A 565 1.08 23.08 -11.35
N SER A 566 2.31 23.58 -11.25
CA SER A 566 3.51 23.01 -11.87
C SER A 566 4.61 23.00 -10.81
N GLY A 567 5.09 21.83 -10.41
CA GLY A 567 6.10 21.63 -9.35
C GLY A 567 5.71 20.53 -8.34
N PRO A 568 6.69 19.89 -7.65
CA PRO A 568 6.48 18.60 -6.99
C PRO A 568 6.15 18.66 -5.48
N ILE A 569 5.70 17.50 -4.99
CA ILE A 569 5.63 16.95 -3.61
C ILE A 569 4.42 17.31 -2.76
N ALA A 570 3.44 16.39 -2.71
CA ALA A 570 2.77 15.79 -1.54
C ALA A 570 3.64 15.62 -0.28
N LEU A 571 3.42 16.26 0.88
CA LEU A 571 4.08 15.77 2.11
C LEU A 571 3.16 14.79 2.84
N HIS A 572 3.75 13.68 3.28
CA HIS A 572 3.16 12.66 4.13
C HIS A 572 2.37 13.26 5.32
N PRO A 573 1.21 12.71 5.77
CA PRO A 573 0.33 13.37 6.75
C PRO A 573 1.00 13.75 8.07
N ALA A 574 1.87 12.89 8.63
CA ALA A 574 2.63 13.22 9.84
C ALA A 574 3.62 14.40 9.61
N PHE A 575 4.21 14.50 8.42
CA PHE A 575 5.10 15.60 8.03
C PHE A 575 4.31 16.85 7.61
N ALA A 576 3.10 16.71 7.06
CA ALA A 576 2.19 17.81 6.79
C ALA A 576 1.72 18.46 8.10
N GLN A 577 1.39 17.65 9.11
CA GLN A 577 1.08 18.15 10.46
C GLN A 577 2.31 18.78 11.12
N GLN A 578 3.47 18.11 11.08
CA GLN A 578 4.72 18.64 11.62
C GLN A 578 5.14 19.96 10.93
N ARG A 579 5.02 20.06 9.60
CA ARG A 579 5.24 21.31 8.84
C ARG A 579 4.24 22.37 9.26
N ARG A 580 2.96 22.02 9.45
CA ARG A 580 1.93 22.97 9.92
C ARG A 580 2.27 23.51 11.30
N GLU A 581 2.82 22.68 12.18
CA GLU A 581 3.28 23.09 13.51
C GLU A 581 4.57 23.92 13.47
N GLN A 582 5.51 23.60 12.58
CA GLN A 582 6.82 24.29 12.47
C GLN A 582 6.78 25.59 11.68
N THR A 583 5.98 25.64 10.62
CA THR A 583 5.96 26.74 9.63
C THR A 583 4.61 27.47 9.56
N GLY A 584 3.64 27.02 10.35
CA GLY A 584 2.37 27.69 10.59
C GLY A 584 2.57 29.12 11.10
N CYS A 585 1.78 30.08 10.59
CA CYS A 585 1.80 31.44 11.14
C CYS A 585 1.12 31.54 12.52
N ALA A 586 0.40 30.50 12.92
CA ALA A 586 -0.26 30.34 14.21
C ALA A 586 -0.55 28.86 14.48
N PRO A 587 -0.76 28.45 15.75
CA PRO A 587 -1.13 27.08 16.10
C PRO A 587 -2.44 26.65 15.43
N PHE A 588 -2.52 25.41 14.97
CA PHE A 588 -3.70 24.82 14.35
C PHE A 588 -4.50 23.99 15.37
N ALA A 589 -5.82 24.12 15.38
CA ALA A 589 -6.70 23.39 16.29
C ALA A 589 -8.00 22.96 15.62
N GLU A 590 -8.27 21.65 15.56
CA GLU A 590 -9.54 21.11 15.04
C GLU A 590 -10.56 20.82 16.15
N ALA A 591 -10.11 20.64 17.39
CA ALA A 591 -10.94 20.39 18.57
C ALA A 591 -10.22 20.88 19.86
N GLY A 592 -10.87 20.68 21.02
CA GLY A 592 -10.32 21.00 22.33
C GLY A 592 -10.66 22.40 22.83
N PRO A 593 -10.08 22.83 23.97
CA PRO A 593 -10.58 23.95 24.76
C PRO A 593 -10.67 25.29 24.02
N VAL A 594 -9.74 25.56 23.11
CA VAL A 594 -9.75 26.79 22.30
C VAL A 594 -10.90 26.78 21.30
N VAL A 595 -11.09 25.65 20.60
CA VAL A 595 -12.18 25.47 19.63
C VAL A 595 -13.53 25.53 20.36
N GLU A 596 -13.65 24.87 21.51
CA GLU A 596 -14.85 24.90 22.35
C GLU A 596 -15.19 26.31 22.84
N ALA A 597 -14.18 27.11 23.23
CA ALA A 597 -14.39 28.50 23.63
C ALA A 597 -14.87 29.38 22.46
N VAL A 598 -14.30 29.20 21.26
CA VAL A 598 -14.76 29.89 20.04
C VAL A 598 -16.19 29.47 19.72
N ARG A 599 -16.47 28.17 19.70
CA ARG A 599 -17.80 27.62 19.41
C ARG A 599 -18.85 28.09 20.41
N THR A 600 -18.54 28.16 21.70
CA THR A 600 -19.43 28.70 22.74
C THR A 600 -19.92 30.11 22.36
N ARG A 601 -19.01 30.97 21.87
CA ARG A 601 -19.37 32.33 21.41
C ARG A 601 -20.21 32.31 20.14
N LEU A 602 -19.86 31.45 19.17
CA LEU A 602 -20.59 31.33 17.91
C LEU A 602 -22.02 30.79 18.12
N LEU A 603 -22.20 29.83 19.03
CA LEU A 603 -23.50 29.28 19.40
C LEU A 603 -24.38 30.33 20.11
N ALA A 604 -23.82 31.02 21.10
CA ALA A 604 -24.52 32.12 21.78
C ALA A 604 -24.94 33.22 20.80
N ARG A 605 -24.06 33.54 19.84
CA ARG A 605 -24.31 34.53 18.79
C ARG A 605 -25.35 34.08 17.76
N ALA A 606 -25.39 32.80 17.42
CA ALA A 606 -26.38 32.23 16.53
C ALA A 606 -27.79 32.20 17.14
N GLY A 607 -27.90 32.27 18.47
CA GLY A 607 -29.18 32.35 19.17
C GLY A 607 -30.07 31.13 18.94
N ILE A 608 -29.46 29.95 18.76
CA ILE A 608 -30.18 28.71 18.46
C ILE A 608 -31.01 28.34 19.69
N VAL A 609 -32.33 28.35 19.54
CA VAL A 609 -33.26 27.86 20.56
C VAL A 609 -33.32 26.34 20.48
N THR A 610 -33.10 25.66 21.60
CA THR A 610 -33.15 24.19 21.66
C THR A 610 -34.27 23.69 22.59
N THR A 611 -34.59 22.41 22.47
CA THR A 611 -35.51 21.68 23.34
C THR A 611 -34.97 20.28 23.61
N ALA A 612 -35.16 19.79 24.84
CA ALA A 612 -34.89 18.40 25.21
C ALA A 612 -36.01 17.44 24.77
N ASP A 613 -37.17 17.95 24.33
CA ASP A 613 -38.27 17.12 23.85
C ASP A 613 -37.95 16.53 22.46
N PRO A 614 -37.76 15.20 22.34
CA PRO A 614 -37.51 14.58 21.04
C PRO A 614 -38.73 14.59 20.13
N GLY A 615 -39.93 14.91 20.62
CA GLY A 615 -41.16 14.82 19.82
C GLY A 615 -41.37 13.40 19.29
N LEU A 616 -40.99 12.41 20.09
CA LEU A 616 -40.94 11.01 19.71
C LEU A 616 -42.34 10.52 19.31
N ALA A 617 -42.42 9.90 18.14
CA ALA A 617 -43.63 9.31 17.59
C ALA A 617 -43.30 8.01 16.86
N ILE A 618 -44.25 7.09 16.84
CA ILE A 618 -44.17 5.87 16.03
C ILE A 618 -45.16 6.04 14.88
N ARG A 619 -44.68 5.94 13.63
CA ARG A 619 -45.51 6.00 12.42
C ARG A 619 -45.54 4.64 11.76
N HIS A 620 -46.70 4.18 11.34
CA HIS A 620 -46.83 2.92 10.60
C HIS A 620 -46.94 3.19 9.10
N THR A 621 -46.16 2.49 8.28
CA THR A 621 -46.20 2.62 6.81
C THR A 621 -45.83 1.28 6.18
N GLY A 622 -46.69 0.73 5.33
CA GLY A 622 -46.42 -0.52 4.60
C GLY A 622 -46.14 -1.74 5.50
N GLY A 623 -46.68 -1.78 6.73
CA GLY A 623 -46.43 -2.84 7.71
C GLY A 623 -45.17 -2.64 8.57
N ALA A 624 -44.30 -1.69 8.21
CA ALA A 624 -43.17 -1.27 9.03
C ALA A 624 -43.57 -0.21 10.07
N ALA A 625 -42.72 -0.01 11.07
CA ALA A 625 -42.85 1.05 12.07
C ALA A 625 -41.63 1.98 11.99
N ILE A 626 -41.88 3.28 11.93
CA ILE A 626 -40.86 4.31 11.87
C ILE A 626 -40.81 5.02 13.22
N ILE A 627 -39.66 4.94 13.88
CA ILE A 627 -39.34 5.67 15.09
C ILE A 627 -38.94 7.09 14.66
N ALA A 628 -39.92 7.98 14.65
CA ALA A 628 -39.76 9.37 14.26
C ALA A 628 -39.47 10.24 15.50
N SER A 629 -38.44 11.07 15.42
CA SER A 629 -38.12 12.06 16.44
C SER A 629 -37.49 13.28 15.77
N ARG A 630 -37.41 14.38 16.50
CA ARG A 630 -36.49 15.46 16.17
C ARG A 630 -35.09 14.89 16.09
N SER A 631 -34.25 15.47 15.24
CA SER A 631 -32.84 15.13 15.19
C SER A 631 -31.96 16.35 15.15
N ALA A 632 -30.76 16.17 15.67
CA ALA A 632 -29.75 17.20 15.73
C ALA A 632 -28.39 16.60 15.37
N ILE A 633 -27.46 17.45 14.97
CA ILE A 633 -26.05 17.08 14.94
C ILE A 633 -25.44 17.68 16.20
N PRO A 634 -25.00 16.88 17.20
CA PRO A 634 -24.49 17.44 18.45
C PRO A 634 -23.36 18.44 18.23
N GLY A 635 -22.46 18.15 17.29
CA GLY A 635 -21.40 19.05 16.85
C GLY A 635 -21.87 20.34 16.18
N HIS A 636 -23.17 20.58 16.02
CA HIS A 636 -23.73 21.90 15.63
C HIS A 636 -24.31 22.68 16.81
N LEU A 637 -24.54 22.04 17.95
CA LEU A 637 -25.26 22.63 19.09
C LEU A 637 -24.40 22.71 20.35
N THR A 638 -23.34 21.90 20.45
CA THR A 638 -22.46 21.88 21.60
C THR A 638 -21.11 22.53 21.29
N PRO A 639 -20.37 22.98 22.32
CA PRO A 639 -19.01 23.45 22.15
C PRO A 639 -18.06 22.42 21.53
N ASP A 640 -18.28 21.12 21.69
CA ASP A 640 -17.46 20.07 21.09
C ASP A 640 -17.96 19.71 19.67
N PRO A 641 -17.18 19.97 18.61
CA PRO A 641 -17.62 19.75 17.23
C PRO A 641 -17.54 18.29 16.76
N ARG A 642 -16.99 17.37 17.57
CA ARG A 642 -16.55 16.05 17.08
C ARG A 642 -17.67 15.12 16.64
N ASP A 643 -18.81 15.10 17.34
CA ASP A 643 -19.93 14.25 16.94
C ASP A 643 -20.75 14.91 15.83
N ARG A 644 -20.44 14.54 14.58
CA ARG A 644 -21.10 15.05 13.37
C ARG A 644 -22.27 14.18 12.90
N ARG A 645 -22.62 13.13 13.64
CA ARG A 645 -23.75 12.27 13.29
C ARG A 645 -25.06 13.04 13.50
N ARG A 646 -26.04 12.82 12.63
CA ARG A 646 -27.41 13.28 12.87
C ARG A 646 -28.07 12.29 13.83
N LEU A 647 -28.32 12.69 15.06
CA LEU A 647 -28.88 11.85 16.12
C LEU A 647 -30.33 12.24 16.43
N GLY A 648 -31.20 11.24 16.42
CA GLY A 648 -32.55 11.31 16.96
C GLY A 648 -32.55 10.93 18.43
N VAL A 649 -33.04 9.73 18.74
CA VAL A 649 -33.07 9.16 20.10
C VAL A 649 -32.17 7.92 20.19
N LYS A 650 -31.61 7.65 21.35
CA LYS A 650 -30.84 6.42 21.60
C LYS A 650 -31.77 5.35 22.16
N ILE A 651 -31.76 4.19 21.53
CA ILE A 651 -32.60 3.05 21.90
C ILE A 651 -31.76 2.06 22.71
N ALA A 652 -32.20 1.77 23.94
CA ALA A 652 -31.61 0.75 24.82
C ALA A 652 -32.17 -0.65 24.53
N SER A 653 -33.43 -0.74 24.10
CA SER A 653 -34.07 -2.01 23.81
C SER A 653 -35.20 -1.86 22.80
N LEU A 654 -35.40 -2.91 22.01
CA LEU A 654 -36.53 -3.09 21.11
C LEU A 654 -37.16 -4.44 21.41
N SER A 655 -38.48 -4.49 21.48
CA SER A 655 -39.21 -5.76 21.59
C SER A 655 -40.57 -5.67 20.90
N VAL A 656 -41.09 -6.83 20.51
CA VAL A 656 -42.40 -6.97 19.88
C VAL A 656 -43.18 -8.03 20.65
N GLY A 657 -44.29 -7.60 21.27
CA GLY A 657 -45.09 -8.49 22.12
C GLY A 657 -44.29 -9.14 23.26
N GLY A 658 -43.25 -8.46 23.77
CA GLY A 658 -42.34 -8.97 24.80
C GLY A 658 -41.14 -9.76 24.29
N THR A 659 -41.08 -10.11 22.99
CA THR A 659 -39.92 -10.78 22.38
C THR A 659 -38.84 -9.76 22.01
N PRO A 660 -37.61 -9.85 22.52
CA PRO A 660 -36.53 -8.91 22.21
C PRO A 660 -36.11 -8.96 20.73
N ILE A 661 -35.83 -7.79 20.15
CA ILE A 661 -35.13 -7.63 18.87
C ILE A 661 -33.72 -7.15 19.19
N PRO A 662 -32.67 -7.89 18.80
CA PRO A 662 -31.29 -7.44 18.95
C PRO A 662 -31.05 -6.11 18.24
N LEU A 663 -30.40 -5.15 18.90
CA LEU A 663 -30.15 -3.83 18.30
C LEU A 663 -29.11 -3.89 17.17
N ASP A 664 -28.27 -4.91 17.13
CA ASP A 664 -27.32 -5.21 16.06
C ASP A 664 -27.94 -6.04 14.92
N HIS A 665 -29.26 -6.28 14.94
CA HIS A 665 -29.94 -7.05 13.90
C HIS A 665 -29.76 -6.39 12.52
N PRO A 666 -29.36 -7.14 11.47
CA PRO A 666 -28.98 -6.59 10.17
C PRO A 666 -30.12 -5.87 9.43
N ALA A 667 -31.38 -6.26 9.68
CA ALA A 667 -32.54 -5.59 9.12
C ALA A 667 -32.80 -4.18 9.69
N LEU A 668 -32.16 -3.81 10.82
CA LEU A 668 -32.19 -2.46 11.37
C LEU A 668 -31.10 -1.60 10.71
N SER A 669 -31.29 -1.29 9.43
CA SER A 669 -30.32 -0.54 8.62
C SER A 669 -30.75 0.91 8.37
N GLN A 670 -31.99 1.10 7.92
CA GLN A 670 -32.50 2.42 7.55
C GLN A 670 -32.74 3.31 8.78
N GLY A 671 -32.00 4.43 8.86
CA GLY A 671 -32.10 5.43 9.91
C GLY A 671 -31.46 5.02 11.25
N TRP A 672 -30.63 3.98 11.25
CA TRP A 672 -29.90 3.49 12.42
C TRP A 672 -28.40 3.73 12.27
N HIS A 673 -27.75 4.23 13.33
CA HIS A 673 -26.29 4.31 13.43
C HIS A 673 -25.67 2.96 13.81
N ALA A 674 -24.34 2.85 13.87
CA ALA A 674 -23.70 1.66 14.43
C ALA A 674 -24.12 1.42 15.89
N PRO A 675 -24.25 0.14 16.33
CA PRO A 675 -24.56 -0.19 17.72
C PRO A 675 -23.43 0.23 18.67
N GLU A 676 -23.81 0.73 19.85
CA GLU A 676 -22.92 1.09 20.95
C GLU A 676 -23.23 0.17 22.17
N PRO A 677 -22.29 -0.03 23.11
CA PRO A 677 -22.47 -0.97 24.24
C PRO A 677 -23.73 -0.73 25.09
N ASP A 678 -24.21 0.50 25.14
CA ASP A 678 -25.34 0.99 25.94
C ASP A 678 -26.58 1.33 25.09
N GLY A 679 -26.60 0.97 23.81
CA GLY A 679 -27.75 1.13 22.93
C GLY A 679 -27.39 1.52 21.50
N ARG A 680 -28.38 1.93 20.72
CA ARG A 680 -28.19 2.29 19.30
C ARG A 680 -28.92 3.58 18.96
N TRP A 681 -28.21 4.54 18.38
CA TRP A 681 -28.80 5.82 17.98
C TRP A 681 -29.63 5.68 16.71
N THR A 682 -30.77 6.37 16.67
CA THR A 682 -31.51 6.66 15.43
C THR A 682 -31.00 7.96 14.80
N ASP A 683 -31.34 8.22 13.54
CA ASP A 683 -31.10 9.49 12.85
C ASP A 683 -32.26 10.50 12.94
N GLY A 684 -33.31 10.14 13.69
CA GLY A 684 -34.59 10.84 13.75
C GLY A 684 -35.71 10.16 12.97
N ASN A 685 -35.42 9.16 12.14
CA ASN A 685 -36.43 8.49 11.32
C ASN A 685 -36.09 7.01 11.07
N ALA A 686 -35.84 6.26 12.14
CA ALA A 686 -35.38 4.88 12.06
C ALA A 686 -36.50 3.88 11.74
N CYS A 687 -36.24 2.96 10.82
CA CYS A 687 -37.19 1.94 10.39
C CYS A 687 -37.02 0.64 11.20
N VAL A 688 -38.13 0.09 11.69
CA VAL A 688 -38.27 -1.29 12.13
C VAL A 688 -39.11 -2.02 11.07
N PRO A 689 -38.50 -2.89 10.24
CA PRO A 689 -39.17 -3.54 9.12
C PRO A 689 -40.35 -4.41 9.54
N ALA A 690 -41.30 -4.61 8.61
CA ALA A 690 -42.50 -5.41 8.83
C ALA A 690 -42.18 -6.85 9.27
N GLU A 691 -41.10 -7.44 8.74
CA GLU A 691 -40.66 -8.79 9.12
C GLU A 691 -40.31 -8.93 10.61
N LEU A 692 -39.82 -7.86 11.25
CA LEU A 692 -39.49 -7.86 12.67
C LEU A 692 -40.70 -7.58 13.55
N LEU A 693 -41.72 -6.90 12.99
CA LEU A 693 -42.92 -6.54 13.72
C LEU A 693 -43.94 -7.66 13.78
N ALA A 694 -44.06 -8.50 12.74
CA ALA A 694 -44.99 -9.63 12.68
C ALA A 694 -46.43 -9.31 13.17
N GLY A 695 -46.88 -8.05 13.04
CA GLY A 695 -48.18 -7.56 13.54
C GLY A 695 -48.31 -7.35 15.06
N GLY A 696 -47.23 -7.54 15.83
CA GLY A 696 -47.21 -7.34 17.28
C GLY A 696 -46.99 -5.89 17.71
N ARG A 697 -47.25 -5.61 18.99
CA ARG A 697 -47.02 -4.30 19.61
C ARG A 697 -45.52 -4.05 19.77
N LEU A 698 -45.01 -3.00 19.12
CA LEU A 698 -43.64 -2.51 19.28
C LEU A 698 -43.47 -1.81 20.63
N GLU A 699 -42.48 -2.21 21.40
CA GLU A 699 -42.05 -1.59 22.65
C GLU A 699 -40.59 -1.15 22.52
N ILE A 700 -40.29 0.05 23.02
CA ILE A 700 -39.00 0.71 22.83
C ILE A 700 -38.51 1.23 24.18
N GLY A 701 -37.31 0.84 24.59
CA GLY A 701 -36.59 1.42 25.71
C GLY A 701 -35.71 2.57 25.24
N LEU A 702 -35.87 3.76 25.81
CA LEU A 702 -35.00 4.90 25.53
C LEU A 702 -33.79 4.90 26.47
N ALA A 703 -32.59 5.02 25.90
CA ALA A 703 -31.34 5.16 26.65
C ALA A 703 -30.99 6.63 26.89
N ALA A 704 -31.13 7.47 25.86
CA ALA A 704 -30.71 8.87 25.90
C ALA A 704 -31.40 9.69 24.80
N THR A 705 -31.42 11.02 24.99
CA THR A 705 -31.77 12.02 23.98
C THR A 705 -30.63 13.04 23.86
N VAL A 706 -30.74 13.94 22.90
CA VAL A 706 -29.87 15.12 22.78
C VAL A 706 -30.71 16.39 22.85
N GLU A 707 -30.07 17.56 22.84
CA GLU A 707 -30.77 18.82 22.59
C GLU A 707 -31.11 18.94 21.10
N TYR A 708 -32.34 19.34 20.78
CA TYR A 708 -32.83 19.49 19.42
C TYR A 708 -33.10 20.96 19.09
N PRO A 709 -32.80 21.44 17.87
CA PRO A 709 -33.13 22.81 17.48
C PRO A 709 -34.65 22.96 17.34
N VAL A 710 -35.20 24.04 17.90
CA VAL A 710 -36.60 24.43 17.70
C VAL A 710 -36.67 25.17 16.36
N LEU A 711 -37.15 24.48 15.33
CA LEU A 711 -37.30 25.09 14.00
C LEU A 711 -38.43 26.11 14.02
N ASP A 712 -38.14 27.36 13.62
CA ASP A 712 -39.16 28.31 13.22
C ASP A 712 -39.75 27.82 11.87
N ILE A 713 -41.03 27.44 11.89
CA ILE A 713 -41.76 26.75 10.80
C ILE A 713 -41.75 27.59 9.50
N SER A 714 -41.38 28.86 9.56
CA SER A 714 -41.25 29.77 8.41
C SER A 714 -40.11 29.43 7.43
N GLN A 715 -39.08 28.64 7.81
CA GLN A 715 -37.97 28.30 6.91
C GLN A 715 -38.12 26.98 6.14
N GLU A 716 -38.87 26.00 6.66
CA GLU A 716 -38.97 24.67 6.04
C GLU A 716 -39.87 24.66 4.79
N ILE A 717 -40.83 25.59 4.69
CA ILE A 717 -41.75 25.70 3.55
C ILE A 717 -41.04 26.16 2.26
N ARG A 718 -39.89 26.84 2.34
CA ARG A 718 -39.11 27.23 1.15
C ARG A 718 -38.18 26.14 0.60
N GLY A 719 -37.88 25.11 1.38
CA GLY A 719 -36.94 24.04 0.99
C GLY A 719 -37.60 22.76 0.47
N ARG A 720 -38.89 22.54 0.72
CA ARG A 720 -39.61 21.29 0.37
C ARG A 720 -40.42 21.34 -0.93
N THR A 721 -40.36 22.43 -1.70
CA THR A 721 -41.14 22.55 -2.96
C THR A 721 -40.50 21.88 -4.18
N SER A 722 -39.40 21.15 -4.04
CA SER A 722 -38.73 20.47 -5.17
C SER A 722 -38.89 18.94 -5.20
N PHE A 723 -39.72 18.35 -4.36
CA PHE A 723 -40.10 16.94 -4.47
C PHE A 723 -41.59 16.74 -4.15
N LEU A 724 -42.44 17.19 -5.08
CA LEU A 724 -43.74 16.61 -5.38
C LEU A 724 -43.93 16.62 -6.90
#